data_AF-A0A8I1PMA2-F1
#
_entry.id   AF-A0A8I1PMA2-F1
#
_cell.length_a   1.000
_cell.length_b   1.000
_cell.length_c   1.000
_cell.angle_alpha   90.00
_cell.angle_beta   90.00
_cell.angle_gamma   90.00
#
_symmetry.space_group_name_H-M   'P 1'
#
loop_
_entity.id
_entity.type
_entity.pdbx_description
1 polymer ?
#
loop_
_entity_poly.entity_id
_entity_poly.type
_entity_poly.pdbx_seq_one_letter_code
_entity_poly.pdbx_strand_id
1 'polypeptide(L)'
;MTIWKLSNTFYLVTGVLISLLALFIVLRYLEQKQLNHVHDIRYRSFLVADELRQSSDDLTRMARAYVDTGDPRFESYFWKILAIRNGETARPARYERGYWDLVIGDPDFQPPPGDARISLKRQIIELGFTPDELAKLNDAENRSNELVELERAAFNAMKGQHKDQDGETEIMENPDPALARSMLNGENYYAAKTRIMRSINEFYELFDTRTLHALRVTQLYTSFYVFAIFLSLALLVVWLAMSSRVVRQKVRNLVQLEYETRNVGKPHHVSSFDIDSRDEIGNLSRAFNAAQMERDRYFNQARNLLAISGFDGHFKRLNPAWEDCLGFSQEEFLSRTFISLVSIGSRAEAIAELDKLPAGTPAISFESQMLCQNGSSRWVLWNIAATRDVQEFYFSGQDITARRQIESELQKARKAAEAASLAKSEFLANMSHEIRTPMNGVLGAVSLLLQTTSLTMQQRELAQLAQASGETLLTIINDILDFSKIEAGKLVITPIPFDLLQVVEEVAGMIAMQPQRKKDVNMIVRYPANVPRYMIGDVGRIRQVLTNLTNNAVKFTDKGHVLIDVEADAQTTEEVSLRISVEDSGLGIAPDKLESLFDKFTQADSSTTRRYGGTGLGLAISKQLVKLMGGTIAAKSRVGIGSTFWITLRLPLQAKQPPVAKSAASLSRIRVLIVDDNSANRLVLQEQLRVWKMRIGSCASAIEALRMLREAQAAGDPYQMAILDYQMPEMDGEMLGQAIKTDPLLHDIPLVMLSSLGHENDIRDRLRKIGFAAYLLKPARQSELLSTLTSIWEAHCNLRPADLIKPPRPAPKARMPEMASETSAPFSGTRVLLTEDNITNQIVGTMMLRNLGCKVDVAGNGQQALQKIDTFPYDLVFMDCEMPELDGFETTAMIRQRKDEKSLIPIIAVTAQAMQGDRERCLLAGMNDYLSKPVKQKDFARMLESWLSRHAEPQTGEKPGDGAGPPGPETQEAAGKAPAATATAAAVEPDPELKAERSAVPARSAAAILNADTITRLRELQAATDPSLMDQIFASFISDGTERIRILKNSLAEHDSEALRRTAHAIKGACGTIGAQRMAGVALRLETMAAAPMTETSAWEMRSALISQIESEFELVRREFARLDDQEVRQG
;
A
#
# COMPACT_ATOMS: atom_id res chain seq x y z
N MET A 1 18.73 35.45 -47.57
CA MET A 1 18.23 34.13 -48.00
C MET A 1 16.73 34.24 -48.13
N THR A 2 16.17 33.97 -49.31
CA THR A 2 14.75 34.28 -49.61
C THR A 2 13.81 33.45 -48.74
N ILE A 3 12.61 33.99 -48.46
CA ILE A 3 11.61 33.35 -47.58
C ILE A 3 11.26 31.92 -48.06
N TRP A 4 11.15 31.74 -49.38
CA TRP A 4 10.92 30.43 -50.01
C TRP A 4 12.03 29.41 -49.70
N LYS A 5 13.31 29.79 -49.78
CA LYS A 5 14.43 28.91 -49.42
C LYS A 5 14.47 28.59 -47.91
N LEU A 6 14.03 29.53 -47.07
CA LEU A 6 13.91 29.31 -45.62
C LEU A 6 12.77 28.32 -45.29
N SER A 7 11.65 28.42 -45.98
CA SER A 7 10.52 27.48 -45.86
C SER A 7 10.93 26.05 -46.23
N ASN A 8 11.54 25.86 -47.41
CA ASN A 8 11.94 24.52 -47.87
C ASN A 8 13.01 23.89 -46.97
N THR A 9 13.97 24.67 -46.46
CA THR A 9 14.96 24.15 -45.50
C THR A 9 14.36 23.83 -44.14
N PHE A 10 13.33 24.56 -43.69
CA PHE A 10 12.58 24.20 -42.49
C PHE A 10 11.88 22.85 -42.62
N TYR A 11 11.10 22.63 -43.67
CA TYR A 11 10.38 21.36 -43.85
C TYR A 11 11.33 20.17 -44.07
N LEU A 12 12.40 20.35 -44.86
CA LEU A 12 13.39 19.30 -45.13
C LEU A 12 14.06 18.78 -43.85
N VAL A 13 14.64 19.68 -43.04
CA VAL A 13 15.35 19.28 -41.81
C VAL A 13 14.40 18.70 -40.77
N THR A 14 13.18 19.25 -40.66
CA THR A 14 12.16 18.74 -39.72
C THR A 14 11.71 17.33 -40.12
N GLY A 15 11.50 17.07 -41.42
CA GLY A 15 11.17 15.74 -41.95
C GLY A 15 12.28 14.71 -41.72
N VAL A 16 13.55 15.09 -41.91
CA VAL A 16 14.70 14.22 -41.60
C VAL A 16 14.77 13.86 -40.11
N LEU A 17 14.60 14.83 -39.21
CA LEU A 17 14.65 14.59 -37.76
C LEU A 17 13.50 13.69 -37.27
N ILE A 18 12.28 13.88 -37.80
CA ILE A 18 11.13 13.00 -37.50
C ILE A 18 11.37 11.58 -38.05
N SER A 19 11.96 11.47 -39.24
CA SER A 19 12.26 10.15 -39.86
C SER A 19 13.31 9.37 -39.07
N LEU A 20 14.35 10.04 -38.57
CA LEU A 20 15.36 9.45 -37.68
C LEU A 20 14.75 8.99 -36.34
N LEU A 21 13.90 9.83 -35.73
CA LEU A 21 13.21 9.48 -34.48
C LEU A 21 12.33 8.23 -34.67
N ALA A 22 11.55 8.17 -35.76
CA ALA A 22 10.73 7.01 -36.10
C ALA A 22 11.58 5.74 -36.36
N LEU A 23 12.71 5.86 -37.07
CA LEU A 23 13.63 4.77 -37.32
C LEU A 23 14.17 4.15 -36.02
N PHE A 24 14.64 4.97 -35.07
CA PHE A 24 15.16 4.46 -33.79
C PHE A 24 14.07 3.80 -32.92
N ILE A 25 12.82 4.30 -32.97
CA ILE A 25 11.68 3.67 -32.31
C ILE A 25 11.38 2.28 -32.90
N VAL A 26 11.40 2.14 -34.23
CA VAL A 26 11.20 0.85 -34.90
C VAL A 26 12.34 -0.13 -34.62
N LEU A 27 13.60 0.32 -34.63
CA LEU A 27 14.75 -0.52 -34.30
C LEU A 27 14.69 -1.04 -32.85
N ARG A 28 14.33 -0.19 -31.89
CA ARG A 28 14.11 -0.60 -30.49
C ARG A 28 12.97 -1.62 -30.34
N TYR A 29 11.89 -1.49 -31.13
CA TYR A 29 10.79 -2.46 -31.10
C TYR A 29 11.21 -3.83 -31.64
N LEU A 30 12.02 -3.87 -32.71
CA LEU A 30 12.58 -5.11 -33.25
C LEU A 30 13.56 -5.78 -32.28
N GLU A 31 14.39 -4.99 -31.60
CA GLU A 31 15.31 -5.46 -30.55
C GLU A 31 14.56 -6.10 -29.37
N GLN A 32 13.52 -5.44 -28.86
CA GLN A 32 12.71 -5.95 -27.73
C GLN A 32 12.14 -7.35 -28.03
N LYS A 33 11.79 -7.63 -29.30
CA LYS A 33 11.31 -8.96 -29.72
C LYS A 33 12.42 -10.02 -29.65
N GLN A 34 13.68 -9.67 -29.94
CA GLN A 34 14.82 -10.59 -29.76
C GLN A 34 15.15 -10.81 -28.28
N LEU A 35 15.11 -9.76 -27.45
CA LEU A 35 15.34 -9.87 -26.01
C LEU A 35 14.36 -10.86 -25.36
N ASN A 36 13.07 -10.74 -25.67
CA ASN A 36 12.03 -11.65 -25.16
C ASN A 36 12.28 -13.11 -25.60
N HIS A 37 12.79 -13.34 -26.82
CA HIS A 37 13.11 -14.68 -27.31
C HIS A 37 14.31 -15.31 -26.59
N VAL A 38 15.35 -14.52 -26.28
CA VAL A 38 16.50 -14.97 -25.47
C VAL A 38 16.05 -15.35 -24.05
N HIS A 39 15.08 -14.64 -23.47
CA HIS A 39 14.49 -14.99 -22.17
C HIS A 39 13.67 -16.29 -22.20
N ASP A 40 12.82 -16.51 -23.22
CA ASP A 40 12.04 -17.76 -23.37
C ASP A 40 12.96 -19.00 -23.55
N ILE A 41 13.99 -18.89 -24.40
CA ILE A 41 15.02 -19.93 -24.53
C ILE A 41 15.66 -20.19 -23.15
N ARG A 42 16.05 -19.14 -22.42
CA ARG A 42 16.72 -19.30 -21.12
C ARG A 42 15.85 -19.97 -20.06
N TYR A 43 14.55 -19.68 -20.05
CA TYR A 43 13.61 -20.33 -19.14
C TYR A 43 13.46 -21.83 -19.45
N ARG A 44 13.27 -22.20 -20.73
CA ARG A 44 13.14 -23.60 -21.16
C ARG A 44 14.43 -24.42 -20.94
N SER A 45 15.58 -23.84 -21.26
CA SER A 45 16.88 -24.47 -21.04
C SER A 45 17.16 -24.77 -19.56
N PHE A 46 16.70 -23.92 -18.64
CA PHE A 46 16.79 -24.17 -17.20
C PHE A 46 15.88 -25.33 -16.77
N LEU A 47 14.63 -25.36 -17.22
CA LEU A 47 13.66 -26.42 -16.84
C LEU A 47 14.15 -27.82 -17.19
N VAL A 48 14.73 -28.01 -18.38
CA VAL A 48 15.24 -29.32 -18.85
C VAL A 48 16.44 -29.80 -18.01
N ALA A 49 17.33 -28.89 -17.62
CA ALA A 49 18.47 -29.23 -16.78
C ALA A 49 18.08 -29.49 -15.30
N ASP A 50 17.05 -28.80 -14.80
CA ASP A 50 16.50 -29.08 -13.48
C ASP A 50 15.69 -30.39 -13.45
N GLU A 51 15.02 -30.78 -14.54
CA GLU A 51 14.34 -32.07 -14.67
C GLU A 51 15.32 -33.26 -14.72
N LEU A 52 16.45 -33.13 -15.41
CA LEU A 52 17.53 -34.13 -15.36
C LEU A 52 18.10 -34.27 -13.94
N ARG A 53 18.27 -33.14 -13.23
CA ARG A 53 18.74 -33.11 -11.84
C ARG A 53 17.73 -33.75 -10.88
N GLN A 54 16.47 -33.32 -10.93
CA GLN A 54 15.40 -33.83 -10.06
C GLN A 54 15.21 -35.33 -10.26
N SER A 55 15.14 -35.81 -11.51
CA SER A 55 14.98 -37.25 -11.76
C SER A 55 16.15 -38.08 -11.23
N SER A 56 17.40 -37.59 -11.32
CA SER A 56 18.56 -38.26 -10.70
C SER A 56 18.53 -38.23 -9.16
N ASP A 57 18.03 -37.16 -8.54
CA ASP A 57 17.87 -37.08 -7.07
C ASP A 57 16.72 -37.95 -6.55
N ASP A 58 15.59 -38.01 -7.28
CA ASP A 58 14.44 -38.84 -6.92
C ASP A 58 14.73 -40.35 -7.12
N LEU A 59 15.47 -40.75 -8.17
CA LEU A 59 15.94 -42.13 -8.35
C LEU A 59 16.82 -42.58 -7.16
N THR A 60 17.83 -41.79 -6.78
CA THR A 60 18.66 -42.06 -5.59
C THR A 60 17.81 -42.21 -4.31
N ARG A 61 16.78 -41.36 -4.16
CA ARG A 61 15.89 -41.38 -3.01
C ARG A 61 15.12 -42.70 -2.92
N MET A 62 14.50 -43.13 -4.01
CA MET A 62 13.74 -44.39 -4.05
C MET A 62 14.65 -45.61 -3.88
N ALA A 63 15.83 -45.60 -4.51
CA ALA A 63 16.77 -46.73 -4.43
C ALA A 63 17.23 -46.98 -2.99
N ARG A 64 17.57 -45.91 -2.26
CA ARG A 64 17.96 -46.00 -0.85
C ARG A 64 16.77 -46.36 0.04
N ALA A 65 15.59 -45.76 -0.17
CA ALA A 65 14.39 -46.10 0.59
C ALA A 65 14.02 -47.59 0.46
N TYR A 66 14.15 -48.18 -0.73
CA TYR A 66 13.95 -49.62 -0.94
C TYR A 66 14.99 -50.47 -0.18
N VAL A 67 16.28 -50.15 -0.29
CA VAL A 67 17.38 -50.91 0.34
C VAL A 67 17.41 -50.75 1.88
N ASP A 68 16.92 -49.63 2.41
CA ASP A 68 16.84 -49.41 3.85
C ASP A 68 15.57 -50.03 4.47
N THR A 69 14.41 -49.99 3.79
CA THR A 69 13.13 -50.46 4.36
C THR A 69 12.67 -51.84 3.89
N GLY A 70 13.08 -52.29 2.70
CA GLY A 70 12.54 -53.47 2.02
C GLY A 70 11.15 -53.31 1.38
N ASP A 71 10.52 -52.13 1.43
CA ASP A 71 9.16 -51.92 0.90
C ASP A 71 9.16 -51.81 -0.64
N PRO A 72 8.55 -52.78 -1.37
CA PRO A 72 8.60 -52.83 -2.84
C PRO A 72 7.89 -51.64 -3.53
N ARG A 73 7.12 -50.82 -2.81
CA ARG A 73 6.56 -49.58 -3.36
C ARG A 73 7.66 -48.62 -3.82
N PHE A 74 8.78 -48.54 -3.10
CA PHE A 74 9.90 -47.69 -3.50
C PHE A 74 10.58 -48.18 -4.78
N GLU A 75 10.73 -49.49 -4.98
CA GLU A 75 11.19 -50.03 -6.27
C GLU A 75 10.19 -49.71 -7.39
N SER A 76 8.88 -49.86 -7.15
CA SER A 76 7.84 -49.51 -8.13
C SER A 76 7.91 -48.03 -8.54
N TYR A 77 8.13 -47.13 -7.57
CA TYR A 77 8.32 -45.70 -7.83
C TYR A 77 9.64 -45.41 -8.55
N PHE A 78 10.74 -46.11 -8.23
CA PHE A 78 12.01 -46.00 -8.96
C PHE A 78 11.84 -46.28 -10.45
N TRP A 79 11.23 -47.42 -10.82
CA TRP A 79 10.99 -47.75 -12.23
C TRP A 79 10.00 -46.78 -12.90
N LYS A 80 9.01 -46.26 -12.16
CA LYS A 80 8.07 -45.24 -12.66
C LYS A 80 8.75 -43.89 -12.92
N ILE A 81 9.69 -43.45 -12.08
CA ILE A 81 10.53 -42.25 -12.32
C ILE A 81 11.39 -42.46 -13.58
N LEU A 82 12.02 -43.62 -13.70
CA LEU A 82 12.89 -43.95 -14.83
C LEU A 82 12.09 -43.91 -16.16
N ALA A 83 10.90 -44.51 -16.17
CA ALA A 83 10.00 -44.52 -17.31
C ALA A 83 9.45 -43.12 -17.68
N ILE A 84 9.31 -42.20 -16.72
CA ILE A 84 8.95 -40.79 -17.02
C ILE A 84 10.15 -40.09 -17.68
N ARG A 85 11.35 -40.18 -17.07
CA ARG A 85 12.59 -39.56 -17.57
C ARG A 85 12.94 -40.02 -19.00
N ASN A 86 12.77 -41.32 -19.26
CA ASN A 86 13.00 -41.91 -20.58
C ASN A 86 11.91 -41.56 -21.62
N GLY A 87 10.75 -41.02 -21.19
CA GLY A 87 9.60 -40.73 -22.05
C GLY A 87 8.74 -41.96 -22.40
N GLU A 88 8.94 -43.09 -21.72
CA GLU A 88 8.15 -44.31 -21.89
C GLU A 88 6.73 -44.15 -21.33
N THR A 89 6.59 -43.35 -20.28
CA THR A 89 5.31 -42.93 -19.68
C THR A 89 5.14 -41.41 -19.75
N ALA A 90 3.89 -40.93 -19.65
CA ALA A 90 3.60 -39.51 -19.67
C ALA A 90 3.95 -38.87 -18.31
N ARG A 91 4.59 -37.70 -18.32
CA ARG A 91 4.90 -36.94 -17.11
C ARG A 91 3.60 -36.44 -16.47
N PRO A 92 3.30 -36.75 -15.19
CA PRO A 92 2.07 -36.30 -14.51
C PRO A 92 1.90 -34.77 -14.51
N ALA A 93 0.66 -34.30 -14.48
CA ALA A 93 0.39 -32.88 -14.22
C ALA A 93 0.90 -32.49 -12.82
N ARG A 94 1.46 -31.28 -12.69
CA ARG A 94 2.10 -30.77 -11.44
C ARG A 94 3.24 -31.64 -10.90
N TYR A 95 3.99 -32.30 -11.80
CA TYR A 95 5.24 -32.99 -11.46
C TYR A 95 6.37 -31.98 -11.16
N GLU A 96 6.31 -31.41 -9.95
CA GLU A 96 7.24 -30.44 -9.38
C GLU A 96 8.15 -31.10 -8.32
N ARG A 97 9.08 -30.34 -7.72
CA ARG A 97 9.91 -30.82 -6.62
C ARG A 97 9.04 -31.11 -5.39
N GLY A 98 9.05 -32.37 -4.93
CA GLY A 98 8.18 -32.84 -3.84
C GLY A 98 6.95 -33.63 -4.30
N TYR A 99 6.70 -33.75 -5.61
CA TYR A 99 5.64 -34.61 -6.16
C TYR A 99 5.68 -36.04 -5.58
N TRP A 100 6.86 -36.65 -5.47
CA TRP A 100 7.00 -38.00 -4.92
C TRP A 100 6.83 -38.08 -3.40
N ASP A 101 7.10 -37.00 -2.67
CA ASP A 101 6.87 -36.96 -1.22
C ASP A 101 5.36 -36.95 -0.92
N LEU A 102 4.53 -36.38 -1.80
CA LEU A 102 3.07 -36.52 -1.76
C LEU A 102 2.62 -37.94 -2.12
N VAL A 103 3.15 -38.53 -3.21
CA VAL A 103 2.83 -39.91 -3.63
C VAL A 103 3.27 -40.98 -2.60
N ILE A 104 4.25 -40.69 -1.76
CA ILE A 104 4.65 -41.55 -0.63
C ILE A 104 3.76 -41.30 0.60
N GLY A 105 3.34 -40.06 0.84
CA GLY A 105 2.54 -39.66 1.99
C GLY A 105 1.06 -40.04 1.90
N ASP A 106 0.50 -40.10 0.69
CA ASP A 106 -0.91 -40.40 0.42
C ASP A 106 -1.05 -41.54 -0.61
N PRO A 107 -1.48 -42.74 -0.20
CA PRO A 107 -1.67 -43.89 -1.10
C PRO A 107 -2.76 -43.71 -2.16
N ASP A 108 -3.76 -42.86 -1.91
CA ASP A 108 -4.91 -42.66 -2.79
C ASP A 108 -4.71 -41.49 -3.78
N PHE A 109 -3.55 -40.83 -3.75
CA PHE A 109 -3.21 -39.70 -4.60
C PHE A 109 -3.16 -40.06 -6.10
N GLN A 110 -4.23 -39.74 -6.81
CA GLN A 110 -4.32 -39.82 -8.28
C GLN A 110 -4.12 -38.44 -8.92
N PRO A 111 -2.93 -38.12 -9.47
CA PRO A 111 -2.72 -36.86 -10.18
C PRO A 111 -3.40 -36.86 -11.56
N PRO A 112 -3.73 -35.69 -12.13
CA PRO A 112 -4.31 -35.62 -13.47
C PRO A 112 -3.39 -36.23 -14.55
N PRO A 113 -3.95 -36.88 -15.58
CA PRO A 113 -3.17 -37.42 -16.70
C PRO A 113 -2.45 -36.27 -17.43
N GLY A 114 -1.17 -36.48 -17.74
CA GLY A 114 -0.31 -35.45 -18.34
C GLY A 114 -0.33 -35.44 -19.87
N ASP A 115 -0.05 -34.27 -20.44
CA ASP A 115 -0.40 -33.92 -21.83
C ASP A 115 0.33 -34.72 -22.94
N ALA A 116 1.52 -35.26 -22.68
CA ALA A 116 2.26 -36.03 -23.69
C ALA A 116 3.34 -36.98 -23.13
N ARG A 117 3.69 -38.00 -23.92
CA ARG A 117 4.95 -38.76 -23.78
C ARG A 117 6.05 -38.05 -24.60
N ILE A 118 6.89 -37.25 -23.94
CA ILE A 118 8.05 -36.59 -24.56
C ILE A 118 9.27 -36.95 -23.73
N SER A 119 10.21 -37.70 -24.30
CA SER A 119 11.45 -38.04 -23.61
C SER A 119 12.29 -36.79 -23.35
N LEU A 120 13.00 -36.77 -22.23
CA LEU A 120 13.89 -35.66 -21.86
C LEU A 120 14.92 -35.39 -22.98
N LYS A 121 15.46 -36.46 -23.56
CA LYS A 121 16.35 -36.45 -24.73
C LYS A 121 15.75 -35.77 -25.97
N ARG A 122 14.44 -35.84 -26.18
CA ARG A 122 13.75 -35.13 -27.27
C ARG A 122 13.61 -33.64 -26.96
N GLN A 123 13.25 -33.28 -25.72
CA GLN A 123 13.23 -31.87 -25.29
C GLN A 123 14.62 -31.21 -25.42
N ILE A 124 15.69 -31.96 -25.10
CA ILE A 124 17.09 -31.55 -25.26
C ILE A 124 17.46 -31.26 -26.73
N ILE A 125 16.83 -31.92 -27.70
CA ILE A 125 17.12 -31.72 -29.14
C ILE A 125 16.24 -30.61 -29.77
N GLU A 126 15.01 -30.42 -29.27
CA GLU A 126 14.09 -29.39 -29.77
C GLU A 126 14.40 -27.97 -29.23
N LEU A 127 15.33 -27.83 -28.28
CA LEU A 127 15.84 -26.55 -27.77
C LEU A 127 17.19 -26.16 -28.41
N GLY A 128 17.37 -24.87 -28.69
CA GLY A 128 18.54 -24.28 -29.37
C GLY A 128 19.83 -24.21 -28.54
N PHE A 129 20.33 -25.37 -28.08
CA PHE A 129 21.62 -25.54 -27.43
C PHE A 129 22.79 -25.52 -28.42
N THR A 130 23.98 -25.18 -27.93
CA THR A 130 25.23 -25.40 -28.68
C THR A 130 25.62 -26.89 -28.65
N PRO A 131 26.47 -27.37 -29.57
CA PRO A 131 27.00 -28.74 -29.51
C PRO A 131 27.69 -29.06 -28.17
N ASP A 132 28.36 -28.08 -27.55
CA ASP A 132 29.07 -28.25 -26.28
C ASP A 132 28.12 -28.35 -25.08
N GLU A 133 27.09 -27.49 -25.02
CA GLU A 133 26.01 -27.59 -24.02
C GLU A 133 25.26 -28.93 -24.13
N LEU A 134 24.94 -29.32 -25.37
CA LEU A 134 24.31 -30.61 -25.68
C LEU A 134 25.21 -31.78 -25.27
N ALA A 135 26.51 -31.71 -25.48
CA ALA A 135 27.45 -32.74 -25.05
C ALA A 135 27.48 -32.92 -23.53
N LYS A 136 27.38 -31.83 -22.74
CA LYS A 136 27.34 -31.90 -21.27
C LYS A 136 26.04 -32.52 -20.74
N LEU A 137 24.89 -32.22 -21.34
CA LEU A 137 23.62 -32.88 -20.97
C LEU A 137 23.61 -34.37 -21.33
N ASN A 138 24.13 -34.75 -22.51
CA ASN A 138 24.28 -36.17 -22.88
C ASN A 138 25.25 -36.91 -21.96
N ASP A 139 26.36 -36.29 -21.54
CA ASP A 139 27.30 -36.87 -20.57
C ASP A 139 26.64 -37.08 -19.19
N ALA A 140 25.82 -36.12 -18.73
CA ALA A 140 25.03 -36.27 -17.51
C ALA A 140 23.95 -37.37 -17.63
N GLU A 141 23.23 -37.45 -18.75
CA GLU A 141 22.25 -38.52 -19.04
C GLU A 141 22.92 -39.91 -18.99
N ASN A 142 24.04 -40.07 -19.70
CA ASN A 142 24.79 -41.33 -19.75
C ASN A 142 25.29 -41.75 -18.36
N ARG A 143 25.83 -40.81 -17.56
CA ARG A 143 26.27 -41.09 -16.18
C ARG A 143 25.11 -41.41 -15.24
N SER A 144 23.93 -40.84 -15.47
CA SER A 144 22.72 -41.25 -14.75
C SER A 144 22.27 -42.66 -15.14
N ASN A 145 22.55 -43.12 -16.36
CA ASN A 145 22.29 -44.50 -16.77
C ASN A 145 23.31 -45.49 -16.17
N GLU A 146 24.59 -45.11 -16.11
CA GLU A 146 25.63 -45.85 -15.37
C GLU A 146 25.24 -46.05 -13.90
N LEU A 147 24.67 -45.02 -13.25
CA LEU A 147 24.24 -45.10 -11.85
C LEU A 147 23.03 -46.02 -11.65
N VAL A 148 22.07 -46.01 -12.57
CA VAL A 148 20.86 -46.86 -12.50
C VAL A 148 21.20 -48.35 -12.54
N GLU A 149 22.27 -48.77 -13.20
CA GLU A 149 22.72 -50.17 -13.17
C GLU A 149 23.37 -50.57 -11.83
N LEU A 150 24.01 -49.64 -11.11
CA LEU A 150 24.44 -49.88 -9.73
C LEU A 150 23.24 -49.96 -8.77
N GLU A 151 22.20 -49.18 -9.01
CA GLU A 151 20.94 -49.22 -8.26
C GLU A 151 20.19 -50.54 -8.51
N ARG A 152 20.12 -51.00 -9.77
CA ARG A 152 19.62 -52.32 -10.15
C ARG A 152 20.42 -53.45 -9.49
N ALA A 153 21.74 -53.36 -9.43
CA ALA A 153 22.58 -54.36 -8.76
C ALA A 153 22.27 -54.45 -7.25
N ALA A 154 22.07 -53.32 -6.58
CA ALA A 154 21.65 -53.30 -5.17
C ALA A 154 20.24 -53.88 -4.97
N PHE A 155 19.31 -53.69 -5.92
CA PHE A 155 17.97 -54.29 -5.86
C PHE A 155 18.02 -55.81 -6.03
N ASN A 156 18.89 -56.32 -6.90
CA ASN A 156 19.10 -57.76 -7.10
C ASN A 156 19.71 -58.40 -5.83
N ALA A 157 20.66 -57.73 -5.16
CA ALA A 157 21.21 -58.18 -3.88
C ALA A 157 20.13 -58.25 -2.77
N MET A 158 19.24 -57.25 -2.68
CA MET A 158 18.05 -57.29 -1.80
C MET A 158 17.08 -58.45 -2.11
N LYS A 159 17.17 -59.06 -3.30
CA LYS A 159 16.30 -60.15 -3.78
C LYS A 159 16.97 -61.53 -3.80
N GLY A 160 18.24 -61.64 -3.39
CA GLY A 160 18.99 -62.91 -3.48
C GLY A 160 19.37 -63.32 -4.91
N GLN A 161 19.34 -62.38 -5.85
CA GLN A 161 19.63 -62.61 -7.27
C GLN A 161 21.05 -62.13 -7.58
N HIS A 162 21.89 -63.01 -8.12
CA HIS A 162 23.23 -62.66 -8.57
C HIS A 162 23.41 -63.04 -10.05
N LYS A 163 24.41 -62.45 -10.71
CA LYS A 163 24.83 -62.86 -12.05
C LYS A 163 26.21 -63.48 -11.97
N ASP A 164 26.36 -64.67 -12.55
CA ASP A 164 27.69 -65.28 -12.70
C ASP A 164 28.45 -64.62 -13.87
N GLN A 165 29.71 -65.01 -14.07
CA GLN A 165 30.63 -64.39 -15.04
C GLN A 165 30.15 -64.48 -16.50
N ASP A 166 29.33 -65.47 -16.83
CA ASP A 166 28.68 -65.61 -18.15
C ASP A 166 27.36 -64.82 -18.29
N GLY A 167 26.91 -64.13 -17.24
CA GLY A 167 25.80 -63.16 -17.28
C GLY A 167 24.39 -63.70 -17.05
N GLU A 168 24.23 -65.03 -16.98
CA GLU A 168 23.02 -65.70 -16.50
C GLU A 168 22.77 -65.42 -15.00
N THR A 169 21.51 -65.54 -14.58
CA THR A 169 21.07 -65.09 -13.24
C THR A 169 20.81 -66.28 -12.31
N GLU A 170 21.73 -66.54 -11.37
CA GLU A 170 21.50 -67.50 -10.30
C GLU A 170 20.66 -66.89 -9.17
N ILE A 171 19.78 -67.71 -8.59
CA ILE A 171 18.94 -67.36 -7.45
C ILE A 171 19.53 -68.08 -6.23
N MET A 172 20.11 -67.32 -5.29
CA MET A 172 20.48 -67.85 -3.99
C MET A 172 19.25 -67.87 -3.07
N GLU A 173 19.14 -68.87 -2.19
CA GLU A 173 17.98 -69.03 -1.30
C GLU A 173 17.83 -67.92 -0.23
N ASN A 174 18.80 -67.00 -0.11
CA ASN A 174 18.77 -65.90 0.86
C ASN A 174 19.25 -64.57 0.24
N PRO A 175 18.59 -63.43 0.52
CA PRO A 175 19.02 -62.10 0.09
C PRO A 175 20.15 -61.53 0.98
N ASP A 176 20.90 -60.55 0.44
CA ASP A 176 21.95 -59.83 1.17
C ASP A 176 21.69 -58.30 1.23
N PRO A 177 20.97 -57.83 2.27
CA PRO A 177 20.78 -56.40 2.51
C PRO A 177 22.05 -55.65 2.95
N ALA A 178 23.08 -56.35 3.46
CA ALA A 178 24.32 -55.70 3.89
C ALA A 178 25.16 -55.29 2.67
N LEU A 179 25.27 -56.18 1.68
CA LEU A 179 25.88 -55.88 0.38
C LEU A 179 25.12 -54.74 -0.32
N ALA A 180 23.78 -54.81 -0.40
CA ALA A 180 22.97 -53.77 -1.02
C ALA A 180 23.16 -52.37 -0.38
N ARG A 181 23.18 -52.30 0.96
CA ARG A 181 23.47 -51.05 1.69
C ARG A 181 24.90 -50.56 1.46
N SER A 182 25.87 -51.47 1.36
CA SER A 182 27.26 -51.11 1.04
C SER A 182 27.42 -50.55 -0.37
N MET A 183 26.62 -51.03 -1.34
CA MET A 183 26.61 -50.52 -2.71
C MET A 183 26.08 -49.08 -2.78
N LEU A 184 24.91 -48.80 -2.20
CA LEU A 184 24.29 -47.47 -2.29
C LEU A 184 24.91 -46.41 -1.35
N ASN A 185 25.61 -46.83 -0.29
CA ASN A 185 26.28 -45.93 0.66
C ASN A 185 27.82 -45.98 0.58
N GLY A 186 28.40 -46.68 -0.40
CA GLY A 186 29.84 -46.74 -0.65
C GLY A 186 30.37 -45.55 -1.46
N GLU A 187 31.69 -45.30 -1.37
CA GLU A 187 32.35 -44.17 -2.04
C GLU A 187 32.13 -44.16 -3.56
N ASN A 188 32.09 -45.33 -4.21
CA ASN A 188 31.84 -45.45 -5.65
C ASN A 188 30.50 -44.84 -6.09
N TYR A 189 29.45 -45.01 -5.28
CA TYR A 189 28.12 -44.47 -5.56
C TYR A 189 28.09 -42.94 -5.40
N TYR A 190 28.68 -42.42 -4.32
CA TYR A 190 28.86 -40.98 -4.13
C TYR A 190 29.73 -40.34 -5.22
N ALA A 191 30.78 -41.02 -5.65
CA ALA A 191 31.65 -40.57 -6.75
C ALA A 191 30.90 -40.54 -8.09
N ALA A 192 30.10 -41.57 -8.40
CA ALA A 192 29.26 -41.59 -9.59
C ALA A 192 28.24 -40.44 -9.61
N LYS A 193 27.48 -40.25 -8.52
CA LYS A 193 26.52 -39.14 -8.39
C LYS A 193 27.18 -37.76 -8.46
N THR A 194 28.40 -37.63 -7.92
CA THR A 194 29.20 -36.40 -8.03
C THR A 194 29.60 -36.10 -9.48
N ARG A 195 29.86 -37.11 -10.32
CA ARG A 195 30.15 -36.91 -11.75
C ARG A 195 28.93 -36.41 -12.51
N ILE A 196 27.72 -36.94 -12.25
CA ILE A 196 26.46 -36.45 -12.85
C ILE A 196 26.27 -34.95 -12.53
N MET A 197 26.35 -34.59 -11.25
CA MET A 197 26.18 -33.20 -10.80
C MET A 197 27.26 -32.26 -11.35
N ARG A 198 28.49 -32.75 -11.58
CA ARG A 198 29.54 -31.99 -12.25
C ARG A 198 29.15 -31.66 -13.70
N SER A 199 28.73 -32.64 -14.49
CA SER A 199 28.37 -32.42 -15.91
C SER A 199 27.16 -31.49 -16.05
N ILE A 200 26.20 -31.56 -15.11
CA ILE A 200 25.08 -30.61 -15.02
C ILE A 200 25.56 -29.18 -14.67
N ASN A 201 26.51 -29.02 -13.74
CA ASN A 201 27.06 -27.71 -13.40
C ASN A 201 27.92 -27.13 -14.55
N GLU A 202 28.72 -27.95 -15.23
CA GLU A 202 29.51 -27.53 -16.40
C GLU A 202 28.60 -27.09 -17.58
N PHE A 203 27.43 -27.72 -17.74
CA PHE A 203 26.37 -27.23 -18.63
C PHE A 203 25.88 -25.84 -18.20
N TYR A 204 25.53 -25.66 -16.91
CA TYR A 204 25.05 -24.37 -16.40
C TYR A 204 26.08 -23.25 -16.61
N GLU A 205 27.37 -23.50 -16.38
CA GLU A 205 28.44 -22.50 -16.57
C GLU A 205 28.59 -22.06 -18.05
N LEU A 206 28.57 -23.01 -18.99
CA LEU A 206 28.59 -22.70 -20.44
C LEU A 206 27.37 -21.89 -20.84
N PHE A 207 26.19 -22.32 -20.37
CA PHE A 207 24.90 -21.75 -20.70
C PHE A 207 24.71 -20.32 -20.13
N ASP A 208 25.11 -20.10 -18.87
CA ASP A 208 25.09 -18.76 -18.28
C ASP A 208 26.11 -17.84 -18.97
N THR A 209 27.29 -18.35 -19.34
CA THR A 209 28.27 -17.58 -20.12
C THR A 209 27.71 -17.12 -21.46
N ARG A 210 27.04 -18.01 -22.21
CA ARG A 210 26.38 -17.68 -23.48
C ARG A 210 25.27 -16.64 -23.30
N THR A 211 24.37 -16.84 -22.34
CA THR A 211 23.21 -15.95 -22.16
C THR A 211 23.55 -14.62 -21.51
N LEU A 212 24.49 -14.56 -20.56
CA LEU A 212 24.96 -13.29 -19.98
C LEU A 212 25.72 -12.46 -21.03
N HIS A 213 26.46 -13.08 -21.95
CA HIS A 213 27.07 -12.36 -23.07
C HIS A 213 26.00 -11.75 -23.99
N ALA A 214 24.99 -12.54 -24.39
CA ALA A 214 23.89 -12.05 -25.22
C ALA A 214 23.14 -10.88 -24.55
N LEU A 215 22.77 -11.03 -23.26
CA LEU A 215 22.06 -10.00 -22.50
C LEU A 215 22.87 -8.70 -22.36
N ARG A 216 24.20 -8.76 -22.14
CA ARG A 216 25.05 -7.55 -22.13
C ARG A 216 25.08 -6.85 -23.48
N VAL A 217 25.18 -7.60 -24.58
CA VAL A 217 25.18 -7.04 -25.94
C VAL A 217 23.83 -6.36 -26.24
N THR A 218 22.70 -6.97 -25.88
CA THR A 218 21.39 -6.33 -26.01
C THR A 218 21.26 -5.10 -25.10
N GLN A 219 21.71 -5.15 -23.84
CA GLN A 219 21.67 -3.97 -22.96
C GLN A 219 22.44 -2.76 -23.52
N LEU A 220 23.55 -2.99 -24.25
CA LEU A 220 24.28 -1.93 -24.95
C LEU A 220 23.47 -1.34 -26.12
N TYR A 221 22.84 -2.18 -26.95
CA TYR A 221 21.97 -1.71 -28.05
C TYR A 221 20.73 -0.97 -27.53
N THR A 222 20.06 -1.50 -26.51
CA THR A 222 18.90 -0.88 -25.86
C THR A 222 19.27 0.52 -25.33
N SER A 223 20.42 0.62 -24.66
CA SER A 223 20.94 1.90 -24.16
C SER A 223 21.27 2.88 -25.29
N PHE A 224 21.88 2.40 -26.37
CA PHE A 224 22.19 3.18 -27.57
C PHE A 224 20.92 3.72 -28.25
N TYR A 225 19.90 2.88 -28.47
CA TYR A 225 18.65 3.33 -29.10
C TYR A 225 17.85 4.28 -28.21
N VAL A 226 17.79 4.05 -26.89
CA VAL A 226 17.17 4.99 -25.95
C VAL A 226 17.89 6.34 -25.99
N PHE A 227 19.24 6.35 -25.99
CA PHE A 227 20.02 7.58 -26.14
C PHE A 227 19.79 8.26 -27.50
N ALA A 228 19.73 7.51 -28.60
CA ALA A 228 19.48 8.03 -29.94
C ALA A 228 18.07 8.65 -30.08
N ILE A 229 17.06 8.06 -29.43
CA ILE A 229 15.70 8.62 -29.34
C ILE A 229 15.73 9.95 -28.56
N PHE A 230 16.36 9.99 -27.39
CA PHE A 230 16.48 11.24 -26.61
C PHE A 230 17.28 12.32 -27.34
N LEU A 231 18.37 11.96 -28.02
CA LEU A 231 19.21 12.88 -28.78
C LEU A 231 18.48 13.44 -30.01
N SER A 232 17.79 12.60 -30.79
CA SER A 232 16.99 13.05 -31.94
C SER A 232 15.80 13.92 -31.52
N LEU A 233 15.15 13.60 -30.40
CA LEU A 233 14.10 14.45 -29.80
C LEU A 233 14.68 15.80 -29.32
N ALA A 234 15.82 15.81 -28.64
CA ALA A 234 16.48 17.04 -28.21
C ALA A 234 16.91 17.92 -29.38
N LEU A 235 17.48 17.33 -30.44
CA LEU A 235 17.82 18.02 -31.68
C LEU A 235 16.57 18.59 -32.38
N LEU A 236 15.44 17.88 -32.39
CA LEU A 236 14.17 18.37 -32.91
C LEU A 236 13.64 19.56 -32.09
N VAL A 237 13.70 19.51 -30.76
CA VAL A 237 13.31 20.64 -29.88
C VAL A 237 14.21 21.86 -30.10
N VAL A 238 15.54 21.67 -30.17
CA VAL A 238 16.49 22.76 -30.44
C VAL A 238 16.27 23.33 -31.84
N TRP A 239 16.03 22.50 -32.86
CA TRP A 239 15.71 22.93 -34.22
C TRP A 239 14.42 23.75 -34.29
N LEU A 240 13.34 23.28 -33.64
CA LEU A 240 12.08 24.00 -33.56
C LEU A 240 12.24 25.33 -32.80
N ALA A 241 13.03 25.38 -31.72
CA ALA A 241 13.33 26.61 -30.99
C ALA A 241 14.16 27.61 -31.83
N MET A 242 15.15 27.12 -32.59
CA MET A 242 15.98 27.90 -33.51
C MET A 242 15.14 28.46 -34.67
N SER A 243 14.37 27.61 -35.35
CA SER A 243 13.43 28.02 -36.40
C SER A 243 12.41 29.03 -35.86
N SER A 244 11.80 28.75 -34.71
CA SER A 244 10.86 29.66 -34.05
C SER A 244 11.48 31.00 -33.65
N ARG A 245 12.79 31.06 -33.35
CA ARG A 245 13.54 32.32 -33.18
C ARG A 245 13.73 33.05 -34.51
N VAL A 246 14.17 32.38 -35.57
CA VAL A 246 14.39 33.01 -36.89
C VAL A 246 13.06 33.51 -37.48
N VAL A 247 11.99 32.71 -37.39
CA VAL A 247 10.63 33.11 -37.77
C VAL A 247 10.17 34.28 -36.91
N ARG A 248 10.29 34.25 -35.58
CA ARG A 248 9.93 35.41 -34.74
C ARG A 248 10.79 36.65 -35.00
N GLN A 249 12.06 36.51 -35.38
CA GLN A 249 12.93 37.63 -35.76
C GLN A 249 12.42 38.27 -37.07
N LYS A 250 12.17 37.47 -38.11
CA LYS A 250 11.66 37.97 -39.40
C LYS A 250 10.22 38.48 -39.32
N VAL A 251 9.34 37.79 -38.61
CA VAL A 251 7.96 38.22 -38.34
C VAL A 251 7.96 39.47 -37.46
N ARG A 252 8.84 39.63 -36.47
CA ARG A 252 8.96 40.91 -35.74
C ARG A 252 9.38 42.04 -36.67
N ASN A 253 10.36 41.83 -37.55
CA ASN A 253 10.74 42.87 -38.51
C ASN A 253 9.59 43.21 -39.48
N LEU A 254 8.80 42.23 -39.91
CA LEU A 254 7.63 42.44 -40.79
C LEU A 254 6.45 43.10 -40.07
N VAL A 255 6.16 42.67 -38.84
CA VAL A 255 5.13 43.26 -37.96
C VAL A 255 5.54 44.64 -37.49
N GLN A 256 6.84 44.93 -37.33
CA GLN A 256 7.34 46.28 -37.04
C GLN A 256 7.21 47.19 -38.27
N LEU A 257 7.45 46.66 -39.48
CA LEU A 257 7.16 47.36 -40.74
C LEU A 257 5.65 47.67 -40.86
N GLU A 258 4.78 46.68 -40.59
CA GLU A 258 3.32 46.87 -40.54
C GLU A 258 2.87 47.80 -39.40
N TYR A 259 3.58 47.78 -38.26
CA TYR A 259 3.42 48.71 -37.14
C TYR A 259 3.53 50.12 -37.74
N GLU A 260 4.64 50.51 -38.36
CA GLU A 260 4.77 51.84 -38.99
C GLU A 260 3.67 52.17 -40.04
N THR A 261 3.04 51.21 -40.75
CA THR A 261 2.18 51.56 -41.91
C THR A 261 0.85 52.20 -41.51
N ARG A 262 0.32 51.85 -40.33
CA ARG A 262 -0.90 52.48 -39.79
C ARG A 262 -0.62 53.85 -39.12
N ASN A 263 0.61 54.41 -39.18
CA ASN A 263 1.00 55.70 -38.54
C ASN A 263 0.70 57.00 -39.31
N VAL A 264 0.04 56.93 -40.46
CA VAL A 264 0.10 57.97 -41.49
C VAL A 264 -1.10 58.96 -41.48
N GLY A 265 -1.36 59.78 -40.43
CA GLY A 265 -2.46 60.78 -40.55
C GLY A 265 -2.69 61.95 -39.54
N LYS A 266 -2.33 61.89 -38.25
CA LYS A 266 -2.54 62.96 -37.23
C LYS A 266 -1.67 64.23 -37.45
N PRO A 267 -1.76 65.28 -36.60
CA PRO A 267 -1.08 66.56 -36.83
C PRO A 267 0.46 66.61 -36.72
N HIS A 268 1.13 65.93 -35.76
CA HIS A 268 2.52 66.28 -35.37
C HIS A 268 3.46 65.08 -35.17
N HIS A 269 4.19 64.67 -36.21
CA HIS A 269 5.20 63.59 -36.14
C HIS A 269 5.93 63.35 -37.48
N VAL A 270 7.10 62.70 -37.42
CA VAL A 270 7.92 62.19 -38.54
C VAL A 270 8.53 60.86 -38.11
N SER A 271 8.80 59.92 -39.03
CA SER A 271 9.34 58.58 -38.72
C SER A 271 10.84 58.41 -38.84
N SER A 272 11.37 57.40 -38.14
CA SER A 272 12.71 56.86 -38.34
C SER A 272 12.83 55.36 -38.05
N PHE A 273 13.26 54.57 -39.04
CA PHE A 273 13.54 53.12 -38.88
C PHE A 273 14.37 52.65 -40.08
N ASP A 274 15.56 52.11 -39.81
CA ASP A 274 16.53 51.70 -40.82
C ASP A 274 17.03 50.28 -40.53
N ILE A 275 16.62 49.31 -41.34
CA ILE A 275 17.10 47.93 -41.27
C ILE A 275 18.16 47.73 -42.35
N ASP A 276 19.43 47.80 -41.96
CA ASP A 276 20.54 47.36 -42.79
C ASP A 276 20.60 45.82 -42.87
N SER A 277 19.71 45.24 -43.69
CA SER A 277 19.78 43.84 -44.09
C SER A 277 19.84 43.72 -45.61
N ARG A 278 20.80 42.93 -46.10
CA ARG A 278 20.96 42.59 -47.53
C ARG A 278 19.98 41.50 -47.96
N ASP A 279 18.71 41.65 -47.61
CA ASP A 279 17.60 40.81 -48.06
C ASP A 279 16.31 41.61 -48.28
N GLU A 280 15.23 40.95 -48.71
CA GLU A 280 14.05 41.61 -49.29
C GLU A 280 13.37 42.63 -48.34
N ILE A 281 13.58 42.50 -47.02
CA ILE A 281 12.97 43.35 -45.99
C ILE A 281 13.75 44.66 -45.78
N GLY A 282 15.08 44.66 -45.90
CA GLY A 282 15.91 45.87 -45.75
C GLY A 282 15.74 46.88 -46.89
N ASN A 283 15.28 46.43 -48.05
CA ASN A 283 14.86 47.32 -49.14
C ASN A 283 13.48 47.95 -48.86
N LEU A 284 12.55 47.19 -48.30
CA LEU A 284 11.19 47.65 -48.01
C LEU A 284 11.13 48.61 -46.80
N SER A 285 12.04 48.44 -45.83
CA SER A 285 12.27 49.38 -44.73
C SER A 285 12.61 50.79 -45.21
N ARG A 286 13.59 50.92 -46.11
CA ARG A 286 14.21 52.21 -46.44
C ARG A 286 13.35 53.11 -47.33
N ALA A 287 12.38 52.55 -48.05
CA ALA A 287 11.54 53.26 -49.03
C ALA A 287 10.44 54.16 -48.42
N PHE A 288 10.42 54.28 -47.08
CA PHE A 288 9.14 54.27 -46.39
C PHE A 288 9.20 54.95 -45.01
N ASN A 289 10.07 54.48 -44.11
CA ASN A 289 10.22 55.06 -42.76
C ASN A 289 10.77 56.51 -42.74
N ALA A 290 10.92 57.14 -43.91
CA ALA A 290 11.42 58.51 -44.06
C ALA A 290 10.41 59.61 -43.73
N ALA A 291 9.09 59.32 -43.68
CA ALA A 291 8.06 60.37 -43.77
C ALA A 291 7.01 60.35 -42.66
N GLN A 292 6.10 59.38 -42.71
CA GLN A 292 4.79 59.44 -42.04
C GLN A 292 4.62 58.39 -40.95
N MET A 293 5.66 57.60 -40.76
CA MET A 293 5.51 56.22 -40.41
C MET A 293 5.60 55.96 -38.90
N GLU A 294 5.63 56.97 -37.99
CA GLU A 294 5.87 56.82 -36.51
C GLU A 294 4.73 57.33 -35.55
N ARG A 295 3.66 58.04 -36.03
CA ARG A 295 2.55 58.69 -35.25
C ARG A 295 1.22 57.95 -34.91
N ASP A 296 0.48 57.45 -35.91
CA ASP A 296 -0.90 56.93 -35.79
C ASP A 296 -1.08 55.41 -35.61
N ARG A 297 -0.08 54.55 -35.69
CA ARG A 297 0.00 53.20 -35.13
C ARG A 297 0.21 53.24 -33.63
N TYR A 298 0.91 54.25 -33.12
CA TYR A 298 0.79 54.60 -31.71
C TYR A 298 -0.69 54.90 -31.34
N PHE A 299 -1.58 55.10 -32.33
CA PHE A 299 -3.04 55.00 -32.22
C PHE A 299 -3.59 53.64 -32.70
N ASN A 300 -3.09 53.03 -33.78
CA ASN A 300 -3.74 52.03 -34.63
C ASN A 300 -3.21 50.58 -34.58
N GLN A 301 -2.09 50.33 -33.89
CA GLN A 301 -1.87 49.08 -33.14
C GLN A 301 -1.37 49.38 -31.71
N ALA A 302 -1.81 50.52 -31.14
CA ALA A 302 -2.22 50.46 -29.75
C ALA A 302 -3.27 49.35 -29.66
N ARG A 303 -2.94 48.25 -28.96
CA ARG A 303 -3.83 47.09 -28.81
C ARG A 303 -5.06 47.38 -27.95
N ASN A 304 -5.08 48.54 -27.30
CA ASN A 304 -6.25 49.07 -26.64
C ASN A 304 -7.16 49.75 -27.68
N LEU A 305 -8.46 49.58 -27.49
CA LEU A 305 -9.56 50.29 -28.12
C LEU A 305 -9.45 51.79 -27.81
N LEU A 306 -8.84 52.56 -28.71
CA LEU A 306 -8.70 54.01 -28.58
C LEU A 306 -9.77 54.71 -29.40
N ALA A 307 -10.53 55.60 -28.79
CA ALA A 307 -11.51 56.42 -29.50
C ALA A 307 -11.60 57.83 -28.94
N ILE A 308 -12.14 58.71 -29.76
CA ILE A 308 -12.52 60.08 -29.43
C ILE A 308 -14.01 60.21 -29.81
N SER A 309 -14.86 60.68 -28.90
CA SER A 309 -16.28 60.99 -29.17
C SER A 309 -16.59 62.45 -28.85
N GLY A 310 -17.70 62.98 -29.36
CA GLY A 310 -18.29 64.20 -28.81
C GLY A 310 -18.95 63.95 -27.46
N PHE A 311 -19.35 65.03 -26.78
CA PHE A 311 -20.20 64.98 -25.59
C PHE A 311 -21.66 64.57 -25.88
N ASP A 312 -22.02 64.46 -27.16
CA ASP A 312 -23.22 63.78 -27.68
C ASP A 312 -23.15 62.24 -27.58
N GLY A 313 -21.98 61.69 -27.23
CA GLY A 313 -21.75 60.25 -27.15
C GLY A 313 -21.49 59.57 -28.50
N HIS A 314 -21.41 60.32 -29.60
CA HIS A 314 -21.09 59.82 -30.94
C HIS A 314 -19.60 59.88 -31.22
N PHE A 315 -19.05 58.81 -31.78
CA PHE A 315 -17.61 58.74 -32.06
C PHE A 315 -17.22 59.70 -33.19
N LYS A 316 -16.11 60.41 -33.00
CA LYS A 316 -15.46 61.31 -33.97
C LYS A 316 -14.29 60.65 -34.68
N ARG A 317 -13.51 59.82 -33.96
CA ARG A 317 -12.41 59.01 -34.53
C ARG A 317 -12.11 57.80 -33.66
N LEU A 318 -12.09 56.61 -34.25
CA LEU A 318 -11.69 55.36 -33.60
C LEU A 318 -10.37 54.85 -34.19
N ASN A 319 -9.62 54.05 -33.43
CA ASN A 319 -8.54 53.25 -34.01
C ASN A 319 -9.09 51.91 -34.57
N PRO A 320 -8.39 51.26 -35.52
CA PRO A 320 -8.79 49.96 -36.05
C PRO A 320 -8.97 48.85 -35.00
N ALA A 321 -8.43 49.01 -33.77
CA ALA A 321 -8.65 48.02 -32.71
C ALA A 321 -10.14 47.82 -32.34
N TRP A 322 -11.04 48.77 -32.67
CA TRP A 322 -12.49 48.57 -32.53
C TRP A 322 -13.04 47.57 -33.55
N GLU A 323 -12.64 47.70 -34.80
CA GLU A 323 -13.02 46.81 -35.90
C GLU A 323 -12.30 45.44 -35.76
N ASP A 324 -10.99 45.44 -35.47
CA ASP A 324 -10.17 44.24 -35.23
C ASP A 324 -10.63 43.43 -33.97
N CYS A 325 -11.31 44.05 -32.99
CA CYS A 325 -11.75 43.38 -31.74
C CYS A 325 -13.26 43.04 -31.72
N LEU A 326 -14.12 43.94 -32.20
CA LEU A 326 -15.58 43.87 -32.11
C LEU A 326 -16.29 43.70 -33.47
N GLY A 327 -15.61 43.92 -34.59
CA GLY A 327 -16.06 43.50 -35.93
C GLY A 327 -17.17 44.29 -36.61
N PHE A 328 -17.73 45.35 -36.00
CA PHE A 328 -18.57 46.30 -36.74
C PHE A 328 -17.68 47.20 -37.60
N SER A 329 -18.21 47.74 -38.71
CA SER A 329 -17.41 48.65 -39.55
C SER A 329 -17.15 49.99 -38.84
N GLN A 330 -16.10 50.70 -39.25
CA GLN A 330 -15.81 52.02 -38.69
C GLN A 330 -16.98 53.02 -38.87
N GLU A 331 -17.74 52.93 -39.97
CA GLU A 331 -18.94 53.75 -40.21
C GLU A 331 -20.14 53.33 -39.34
N GLU A 332 -20.30 52.03 -39.08
CA GLU A 332 -21.28 51.54 -38.09
C GLU A 332 -20.93 52.01 -36.68
N PHE A 333 -19.65 52.15 -36.33
CA PHE A 333 -19.26 52.73 -35.04
C PHE A 333 -19.53 54.23 -34.99
N LEU A 334 -19.14 55.02 -35.98
CA LEU A 334 -19.35 56.48 -36.01
C LEU A 334 -20.83 56.87 -35.94
N SER A 335 -21.72 56.08 -36.55
CA SER A 335 -23.18 56.27 -36.52
C SER A 335 -23.87 55.81 -35.23
N ARG A 336 -23.14 55.16 -34.30
CA ARG A 336 -23.64 54.61 -33.04
C ARG A 336 -23.03 55.35 -31.84
N THR A 337 -23.68 55.23 -30.68
CA THR A 337 -23.13 55.69 -29.40
C THR A 337 -22.46 54.55 -28.66
N PHE A 338 -21.44 54.85 -27.83
CA PHE A 338 -20.71 53.87 -27.02
C PHE A 338 -21.64 52.88 -26.30
N ILE A 339 -22.72 53.40 -25.69
CA ILE A 339 -23.64 52.60 -24.87
C ILE A 339 -24.58 51.70 -25.67
N SER A 340 -24.62 51.76 -27.01
CA SER A 340 -25.30 50.77 -27.84
C SER A 340 -24.48 49.50 -28.12
N LEU A 341 -23.20 49.50 -27.74
CA LEU A 341 -22.23 48.44 -28.04
C LEU A 341 -21.90 47.58 -26.80
N VAL A 342 -22.26 48.06 -25.61
CA VAL A 342 -22.18 47.30 -24.34
C VAL A 342 -23.28 46.23 -24.32
N SER A 343 -22.95 45.01 -23.87
CA SER A 343 -23.92 43.91 -23.79
C SER A 343 -25.06 44.25 -22.83
N ILE A 344 -26.25 43.68 -23.07
CA ILE A 344 -27.47 44.00 -22.31
C ILE A 344 -27.27 43.80 -20.80
N GLY A 345 -26.48 42.79 -20.39
CA GLY A 345 -26.17 42.53 -18.98
C GLY A 345 -25.27 43.56 -18.31
N SER A 346 -24.30 44.16 -19.02
CA SER A 346 -23.39 45.18 -18.47
C SER A 346 -23.87 46.63 -18.68
N ARG A 347 -25.02 46.82 -19.35
CA ARG A 347 -25.43 48.13 -19.88
C ARG A 347 -25.83 49.14 -18.79
N ALA A 348 -26.50 48.68 -17.73
CA ALA A 348 -26.95 49.55 -16.64
C ALA A 348 -25.77 50.11 -15.82
N GLU A 349 -24.78 49.27 -15.53
CA GLU A 349 -23.56 49.65 -14.81
C GLU A 349 -22.72 50.64 -15.63
N ALA A 350 -22.57 50.40 -16.94
CA ALA A 350 -21.85 51.30 -17.84
C ALA A 350 -22.49 52.70 -17.97
N ILE A 351 -23.84 52.81 -17.92
CA ILE A 351 -24.53 54.11 -17.86
C ILE A 351 -24.18 54.83 -16.55
N ALA A 352 -24.32 54.14 -15.41
CA ALA A 352 -24.11 54.72 -14.09
C ALA A 352 -22.67 55.23 -13.86
N GLU A 353 -21.67 54.66 -14.54
CA GLU A 353 -20.31 55.21 -14.56
C GLU A 353 -20.16 56.40 -15.52
N LEU A 354 -20.73 56.35 -16.73
CA LEU A 354 -20.64 57.43 -17.73
C LEU A 354 -21.28 58.75 -17.26
N ASP A 355 -22.42 58.69 -16.57
CA ASP A 355 -23.14 59.87 -16.07
C ASP A 355 -22.32 60.68 -15.03
N LYS A 356 -21.24 60.12 -14.48
CA LYS A 356 -20.32 60.81 -13.57
C LYS A 356 -19.41 61.82 -14.27
N LEU A 357 -19.16 61.69 -15.59
CA LEU A 357 -18.29 62.60 -16.34
C LEU A 357 -18.94 64.00 -16.55
N PRO A 358 -20.21 64.13 -17.00
CA PRO A 358 -20.90 65.42 -17.02
C PRO A 358 -20.99 66.07 -15.63
N ALA A 359 -21.25 65.27 -14.59
CA ALA A 359 -21.45 65.73 -13.22
C ALA A 359 -20.22 66.39 -12.56
N GLY A 360 -19.02 66.23 -13.13
CA GLY A 360 -17.80 66.90 -12.65
C GLY A 360 -16.54 66.04 -12.63
N THR A 361 -16.66 64.72 -12.79
CA THR A 361 -15.51 63.79 -12.71
C THR A 361 -14.65 63.92 -13.97
N PRO A 362 -13.30 64.11 -13.87
CA PRO A 362 -12.46 64.31 -15.04
C PRO A 362 -12.17 63.02 -15.83
N ALA A 363 -12.17 61.86 -15.15
CA ALA A 363 -12.00 60.55 -15.77
C ALA A 363 -12.66 59.44 -14.93
N ILE A 364 -13.06 58.34 -15.57
CA ILE A 364 -13.65 57.14 -14.97
C ILE A 364 -12.93 55.87 -15.47
N SER A 365 -13.05 54.77 -14.72
CA SER A 365 -12.48 53.46 -15.06
C SER A 365 -13.41 52.33 -14.63
N PHE A 366 -13.76 51.41 -15.53
CA PHE A 366 -14.66 50.29 -15.26
C PHE A 366 -14.48 49.14 -16.28
N GLU A 367 -14.81 47.90 -15.91
CA GLU A 367 -14.88 46.79 -16.87
C GLU A 367 -16.30 46.67 -17.45
N SER A 368 -16.42 46.40 -18.74
CA SER A 368 -17.70 46.03 -19.35
C SER A 368 -17.54 44.93 -20.39
N GLN A 369 -18.61 44.16 -20.60
CA GLN A 369 -18.70 43.24 -21.72
C GLN A 369 -19.23 43.97 -22.95
N MET A 370 -18.50 43.89 -24.07
CA MET A 370 -18.85 44.47 -25.36
C MET A 370 -19.41 43.39 -26.29
N LEU A 371 -20.45 43.73 -27.06
CA LEU A 371 -21.00 42.86 -28.10
C LEU A 371 -20.21 43.02 -29.40
N CYS A 372 -20.02 41.92 -30.13
CA CYS A 372 -19.38 41.91 -31.45
C CYS A 372 -20.42 41.77 -32.58
N GLN A 373 -20.10 42.22 -33.80
CA GLN A 373 -21.00 42.11 -34.97
C GLN A 373 -21.39 40.65 -35.29
N ASN A 374 -20.51 39.70 -35.01
CA ASN A 374 -20.74 38.26 -35.16
C ASN A 374 -21.50 37.60 -33.99
N GLY A 375 -22.06 38.38 -33.05
CA GLY A 375 -22.79 37.89 -31.88
C GLY A 375 -21.92 37.36 -30.73
N SER A 376 -20.59 37.29 -30.90
CA SER A 376 -19.67 37.01 -29.78
C SER A 376 -19.55 38.20 -28.82
N SER A 377 -18.77 38.06 -27.74
CA SER A 377 -18.58 39.14 -26.77
C SER A 377 -17.16 39.19 -26.21
N ARG A 378 -16.67 40.40 -25.92
CA ARG A 378 -15.32 40.69 -25.41
C ARG A 378 -15.38 41.35 -24.04
N TRP A 379 -14.40 41.07 -23.19
CA TRP A 379 -14.22 41.78 -21.92
C TRP A 379 -13.21 42.90 -22.07
N VAL A 380 -13.64 44.13 -21.77
CA VAL A 380 -12.82 45.34 -21.94
C VAL A 380 -12.77 46.12 -20.64
N LEU A 381 -11.56 46.47 -20.20
CA LEU A 381 -11.34 47.45 -19.13
C LEU A 381 -11.25 48.85 -19.75
N TRP A 382 -12.27 49.67 -19.54
CA TRP A 382 -12.35 51.04 -20.03
C TRP A 382 -11.70 52.03 -19.09
N ASN A 383 -11.02 53.01 -19.66
CA ASN A 383 -10.63 54.26 -19.03
C ASN A 383 -11.11 55.38 -19.94
N ILE A 384 -11.91 56.32 -19.42
CA ILE A 384 -12.54 57.37 -20.22
C ILE A 384 -12.30 58.72 -19.55
N ALA A 385 -11.73 59.68 -20.27
CA ALA A 385 -11.43 61.03 -19.78
C ALA A 385 -12.19 62.10 -20.58
N ALA A 386 -12.54 63.22 -19.94
CA ALA A 386 -13.35 64.29 -20.53
C ALA A 386 -12.55 65.58 -20.74
N THR A 387 -12.29 65.94 -22.00
CA THR A 387 -11.57 67.16 -22.39
C THR A 387 -12.57 68.24 -22.78
N ARG A 388 -12.90 69.11 -21.81
CA ARG A 388 -13.94 70.14 -21.95
C ARG A 388 -13.62 71.20 -23.01
N ASP A 389 -12.35 71.51 -23.22
CA ASP A 389 -11.89 72.57 -24.14
C ASP A 389 -12.21 72.30 -25.62
N VAL A 390 -12.34 71.02 -26.00
CA VAL A 390 -12.75 70.54 -27.33
C VAL A 390 -14.09 69.81 -27.34
N GLN A 391 -14.77 69.73 -26.19
CA GLN A 391 -16.03 68.99 -25.98
C GLN A 391 -15.92 67.52 -26.44
N GLU A 392 -14.90 66.82 -25.95
CA GLU A 392 -14.56 65.45 -26.37
C GLU A 392 -14.28 64.50 -25.22
N PHE A 393 -14.78 63.27 -25.36
CA PHE A 393 -14.39 62.14 -24.50
C PHE A 393 -13.30 61.32 -25.19
N TYR A 394 -12.26 60.98 -24.43
CA TYR A 394 -11.10 60.19 -24.87
C TYR A 394 -11.14 58.82 -24.18
N PHE A 395 -11.30 57.76 -24.98
CA PHE A 395 -11.48 56.39 -24.53
C PHE A 395 -10.19 55.59 -24.70
N SER A 396 -9.86 54.76 -23.71
CA SER A 396 -8.87 53.68 -23.82
C SER A 396 -9.39 52.41 -23.16
N GLY A 397 -9.89 51.48 -23.98
CA GLY A 397 -10.35 50.16 -23.56
C GLY A 397 -9.28 49.09 -23.78
N GLN A 398 -8.83 48.38 -22.75
CA GLN A 398 -7.94 47.24 -22.93
C GLN A 398 -8.76 45.96 -23.08
N ASP A 399 -8.61 45.22 -24.19
CA ASP A 399 -9.14 43.86 -24.31
C ASP A 399 -8.42 42.96 -23.29
N ILE A 400 -9.10 42.66 -22.18
CA ILE A 400 -8.62 41.78 -21.12
C ILE A 400 -9.07 40.34 -21.32
N THR A 401 -9.77 40.02 -22.43
CA THR A 401 -10.23 38.65 -22.73
C THR A 401 -9.04 37.69 -22.74
N ALA A 402 -7.94 38.03 -23.42
CA ALA A 402 -6.73 37.20 -23.43
C ALA A 402 -6.02 37.14 -22.06
N ARG A 403 -6.14 38.19 -21.22
CA ARG A 403 -5.60 38.17 -19.85
C ARG A 403 -6.42 37.23 -18.96
N ARG A 404 -7.75 37.33 -18.96
CA ARG A 404 -8.65 36.40 -18.26
C ARG A 404 -8.55 34.97 -18.82
N GLN A 405 -8.25 34.81 -20.12
CA GLN A 405 -7.94 33.52 -20.73
C GLN A 405 -6.66 32.91 -20.16
N ILE A 406 -5.56 33.68 -20.10
CA ILE A 406 -4.27 33.25 -19.51
C ILE A 406 -4.41 33.01 -17.99
N GLU A 407 -5.20 33.81 -17.30
CA GLU A 407 -5.48 33.63 -15.86
C GLU A 407 -6.33 32.37 -15.61
N SER A 408 -7.31 32.10 -16.48
CA SER A 408 -8.05 30.83 -16.52
C SER A 408 -7.16 29.64 -16.90
N GLU A 409 -6.21 29.80 -17.83
CA GLU A 409 -5.24 28.76 -18.23
C GLU A 409 -4.21 28.50 -17.14
N LEU A 410 -3.74 29.52 -16.43
CA LEU A 410 -2.90 29.39 -15.23
C LEU A 410 -3.67 28.70 -14.11
N GLN A 411 -4.95 29.04 -13.91
CA GLN A 411 -5.80 28.37 -12.94
C GLN A 411 -6.14 26.93 -13.34
N LYS A 412 -6.28 26.63 -14.65
CA LYS A 412 -6.42 25.26 -15.19
C LYS A 412 -5.12 24.47 -15.04
N ALA A 413 -3.96 25.06 -15.32
CA ALA A 413 -2.65 24.42 -15.17
C ALA A 413 -2.32 24.16 -13.70
N ARG A 414 -2.66 25.11 -12.81
CA ARG A 414 -2.62 24.92 -11.36
C ARG A 414 -3.54 23.79 -10.92
N LYS A 415 -4.82 23.80 -11.33
CA LYS A 415 -5.76 22.70 -11.07
C LYS A 415 -5.28 21.36 -11.63
N ALA A 416 -4.59 21.34 -12.77
CA ALA A 416 -4.02 20.13 -13.36
C ALA A 416 -2.80 19.61 -12.57
N ALA A 417 -1.95 20.51 -12.04
CA ALA A 417 -0.85 20.13 -11.15
C ALA A 417 -1.35 19.67 -9.77
N GLU A 418 -2.37 20.34 -9.22
CA GLU A 418 -3.07 19.94 -7.99
C GLU A 418 -3.77 18.59 -8.19
N ALA A 419 -4.45 18.36 -9.31
CA ALA A 419 -5.06 17.08 -9.67
C ALA A 419 -4.03 15.97 -9.92
N ALA A 420 -2.89 16.26 -10.56
CA ALA A 420 -1.82 15.28 -10.73
C ALA A 420 -1.17 14.88 -9.39
N SER A 421 -1.03 15.84 -8.46
CA SER A 421 -0.59 15.56 -7.08
C SER A 421 -1.62 14.76 -6.29
N LEU A 422 -2.91 15.07 -6.47
CA LEU A 422 -4.03 14.34 -5.88
C LEU A 422 -4.04 12.89 -6.38
N ALA A 423 -3.99 12.69 -7.70
CA ALA A 423 -3.97 11.38 -8.35
C ALA A 423 -2.72 10.56 -7.99
N LYS A 424 -1.53 11.18 -7.87
CA LYS A 424 -0.33 10.52 -7.31
C LYS A 424 -0.57 10.02 -5.89
N SER A 425 -1.20 10.86 -5.05
CA SER A 425 -1.48 10.53 -3.64
C SER A 425 -2.53 9.44 -3.50
N GLU A 426 -3.55 9.47 -4.35
CA GLU A 426 -4.65 8.51 -4.43
C GLU A 426 -4.18 7.16 -4.98
N PHE A 427 -3.39 7.15 -6.06
CA PHE A 427 -2.73 5.95 -6.58
C PHE A 427 -1.87 5.27 -5.50
N LEU A 428 -1.08 6.03 -4.73
CA LEU A 428 -0.26 5.47 -3.66
C LEU A 428 -1.11 4.96 -2.48
N ALA A 429 -2.21 5.62 -2.14
CA ALA A 429 -3.17 5.14 -1.15
C ALA A 429 -3.81 3.81 -1.58
N ASN A 430 -4.33 3.75 -2.80
CA ASN A 430 -5.00 2.57 -3.35
C ASN A 430 -4.00 1.41 -3.49
N MET A 431 -2.82 1.63 -4.06
CA MET A 431 -1.75 0.62 -4.12
C MET A 431 -1.34 0.10 -2.74
N SER A 432 -1.37 0.92 -1.69
CA SER A 432 -1.13 0.40 -0.34
C SER A 432 -2.28 -0.46 0.19
N HIS A 433 -3.53 -0.26 -0.21
CA HIS A 433 -4.63 -1.15 0.15
C HIS A 433 -4.55 -2.45 -0.64
N GLU A 434 -4.32 -2.37 -1.96
CA GLU A 434 -4.09 -3.51 -2.86
C GLU A 434 -2.91 -4.40 -2.44
N ILE A 435 -1.85 -3.85 -1.83
CA ILE A 435 -0.75 -4.65 -1.29
C ILE A 435 -1.02 -5.09 0.16
N ARG A 436 -1.68 -4.27 0.99
CA ARG A 436 -1.97 -4.61 2.40
C ARG A 436 -2.93 -5.78 2.54
N THR A 437 -3.96 -5.88 1.69
CA THR A 437 -4.95 -6.97 1.75
C THR A 437 -4.32 -8.37 1.56
N PRO A 438 -3.60 -8.67 0.46
CA PRO A 438 -2.93 -9.96 0.30
C PRO A 438 -1.80 -10.17 1.33
N MET A 439 -1.07 -9.13 1.73
CA MET A 439 -0.05 -9.25 2.78
C MET A 439 -0.64 -9.61 4.15
N ASN A 440 -1.80 -9.04 4.51
CA ASN A 440 -2.53 -9.43 5.72
C ASN A 440 -3.04 -10.88 5.63
N GLY A 441 -3.49 -11.33 4.46
CA GLY A 441 -3.86 -12.72 4.21
C GLY A 441 -2.69 -13.69 4.41
N VAL A 442 -1.53 -13.38 3.83
CA VAL A 442 -0.29 -14.17 4.00
C VAL A 442 0.16 -14.19 5.45
N LEU A 443 0.19 -13.04 6.14
CA LEU A 443 0.55 -12.97 7.57
C LEU A 443 -0.46 -13.70 8.46
N GLY A 444 -1.75 -13.67 8.13
CA GLY A 444 -2.79 -14.45 8.78
C GLY A 444 -2.55 -15.95 8.64
N ALA A 445 -2.35 -16.44 7.42
CA ALA A 445 -2.06 -17.84 7.13
C ALA A 445 -0.76 -18.34 7.82
N VAL A 446 0.31 -17.55 7.78
CA VAL A 446 1.58 -17.87 8.47
C VAL A 446 1.41 -17.85 9.99
N SER A 447 0.67 -16.89 10.54
CA SER A 447 0.38 -16.84 11.98
C SER A 447 -0.50 -18.01 12.43
N LEU A 448 -1.41 -18.50 11.58
CA LEU A 448 -2.20 -19.71 11.84
C LEU A 448 -1.29 -20.94 11.83
N LEU A 449 -0.47 -21.16 10.79
CA LEU A 449 0.50 -22.27 10.71
C LEU A 449 1.40 -22.34 11.96
N LEU A 450 1.84 -21.19 12.49
CA LEU A 450 2.67 -21.12 13.70
C LEU A 450 1.95 -21.49 15.01
N GLN A 451 0.62 -21.38 15.04
CA GLN A 451 -0.22 -21.48 16.25
C GLN A 451 -1.08 -22.75 16.28
N THR A 452 -1.64 -23.20 15.15
CA THR A 452 -2.56 -24.35 15.08
C THR A 452 -1.89 -25.65 14.63
N THR A 453 -0.73 -25.58 13.98
CA THR A 453 -0.10 -26.74 13.32
C THR A 453 1.16 -27.19 14.07
N SER A 454 1.34 -28.51 14.19
CA SER A 454 2.54 -29.13 14.76
C SER A 454 3.72 -29.09 13.76
N LEU A 455 4.30 -27.91 13.59
CA LEU A 455 5.48 -27.69 12.74
C LEU A 455 6.76 -28.27 13.37
N THR A 456 7.67 -28.77 12.53
CA THR A 456 9.05 -29.06 12.95
C THR A 456 9.82 -27.76 13.25
N MET A 457 10.97 -27.85 13.94
CA MET A 457 11.84 -26.69 14.23
C MET A 457 12.13 -25.86 12.97
N GLN A 458 12.61 -26.50 11.89
CA GLN A 458 12.95 -25.83 10.64
C GLN A 458 11.72 -25.21 9.95
N GLN A 459 10.57 -25.88 9.99
CA GLN A 459 9.32 -25.32 9.44
C GLN A 459 8.84 -24.10 10.26
N ARG A 460 8.98 -24.14 11.59
CA ARG A 460 8.66 -23.02 12.48
C ARG A 460 9.61 -21.84 12.26
N GLU A 461 10.91 -22.08 12.08
CA GLU A 461 11.91 -21.05 11.75
C GLU A 461 11.60 -20.38 10.39
N LEU A 462 11.29 -21.18 9.36
CA LEU A 462 10.90 -20.67 8.04
C LEU A 462 9.60 -19.86 8.09
N ALA A 463 8.60 -20.32 8.84
CA ALA A 463 7.35 -19.58 9.02
C ALA A 463 7.54 -18.28 9.83
N GLN A 464 8.37 -18.29 10.88
CA GLN A 464 8.75 -17.07 11.61
C GLN A 464 9.52 -16.07 10.73
N LEU A 465 10.41 -16.56 9.87
CA LEU A 465 11.13 -15.73 8.90
C LEU A 465 10.18 -15.12 7.86
N ALA A 466 9.19 -15.87 7.36
CA ALA A 466 8.15 -15.36 6.46
C ALA A 466 7.28 -14.29 7.15
N GLN A 467 6.89 -14.52 8.41
CA GLN A 467 6.13 -13.55 9.22
C GLN A 467 6.91 -12.24 9.39
N ALA A 468 8.15 -12.32 9.89
CA ALA A 468 9.00 -11.13 10.09
C ALA A 468 9.28 -10.37 8.78
N SER A 469 9.41 -11.09 7.67
CA SER A 469 9.60 -10.47 6.33
C SER A 469 8.36 -9.72 5.87
N GLY A 470 7.16 -10.28 6.07
CA GLY A 470 5.90 -9.62 5.72
C GLY A 470 5.57 -8.42 6.61
N GLU A 471 5.83 -8.51 7.91
CA GLU A 471 5.70 -7.38 8.85
C GLU A 471 6.68 -6.24 8.50
N THR A 472 7.91 -6.58 8.10
CA THR A 472 8.89 -5.63 7.60
C THR A 472 8.38 -4.95 6.32
N LEU A 473 7.85 -5.70 5.35
CA LEU A 473 7.32 -5.14 4.10
C LEU A 473 6.13 -4.20 4.35
N LEU A 474 5.18 -4.57 5.22
CA LEU A 474 4.08 -3.67 5.61
C LEU A 474 4.59 -2.39 6.28
N THR A 475 5.65 -2.47 7.09
CA THR A 475 6.28 -1.29 7.71
C THR A 475 6.84 -0.35 6.65
N ILE A 476 7.56 -0.89 5.64
CA ILE A 476 8.11 -0.11 4.52
C ILE A 476 7.02 0.59 3.71
N ILE A 477 5.90 -0.10 3.45
CA ILE A 477 4.75 0.45 2.70
C ILE A 477 4.08 1.58 3.51
N ASN A 478 3.88 1.39 4.81
CA ASN A 478 3.30 2.41 5.68
C ASN A 478 4.21 3.66 5.82
N ASP A 479 5.54 3.48 5.89
CA ASP A 479 6.52 4.58 5.84
C ASP A 479 6.38 5.41 4.54
N ILE A 480 6.26 4.74 3.38
CA ILE A 480 6.08 5.38 2.07
C ILE A 480 4.71 6.11 2.01
N LEU A 481 3.65 5.55 2.60
CA LEU A 481 2.36 6.22 2.73
C LEU A 481 2.43 7.48 3.60
N ASP A 482 2.97 7.38 4.82
CA ASP A 482 3.07 8.52 5.74
C ASP A 482 3.90 9.63 5.11
N PHE A 483 5.04 9.29 4.50
CA PHE A 483 5.84 10.21 3.71
C PHE A 483 5.02 10.92 2.60
N SER A 484 4.20 10.17 1.86
CA SER A 484 3.39 10.72 0.78
C SER A 484 2.25 11.62 1.30
N LYS A 485 1.63 11.27 2.43
CA LYS A 485 0.63 12.09 3.12
C LYS A 485 1.24 13.39 3.66
N ILE A 486 2.49 13.35 4.15
CA ILE A 486 3.27 14.52 4.57
C ILE A 486 3.59 15.42 3.36
N GLU A 487 4.10 14.85 2.25
CA GLU A 487 4.44 15.60 1.04
C GLU A 487 3.20 16.25 0.39
N ALA A 488 2.02 15.64 0.52
CA ALA A 488 0.73 16.19 0.10
C ALA A 488 0.06 17.13 1.12
N GLY A 489 0.67 17.38 2.29
CA GLY A 489 0.08 18.22 3.35
C GLY A 489 -1.19 17.65 4.02
N LYS A 490 -1.47 16.35 3.85
CA LYS A 490 -2.69 15.67 4.33
C LYS A 490 -2.55 15.00 5.71
N LEU A 491 -1.37 15.03 6.34
CA LEU A 491 -1.17 14.45 7.67
C LEU A 491 -1.58 15.47 8.76
N VAL A 492 -2.63 15.12 9.51
CA VAL A 492 -3.10 15.87 10.67
C VAL A 492 -2.49 15.27 11.94
N ILE A 493 -2.03 16.13 12.85
CA ILE A 493 -1.57 15.76 14.21
C ILE A 493 -2.79 15.75 15.14
N THR A 494 -3.00 14.66 15.89
CA THR A 494 -4.20 14.50 16.73
C THR A 494 -3.83 14.65 18.22
N PRO A 495 -4.01 15.83 18.84
CA PRO A 495 -3.63 16.06 20.23
C PRO A 495 -4.61 15.40 21.21
N ILE A 496 -4.14 14.40 21.98
CA ILE A 496 -4.91 13.73 23.04
C ILE A 496 -4.12 13.71 24.36
N PRO A 497 -4.78 13.58 25.53
CA PRO A 497 -4.09 13.42 26.81
C PRO A 497 -3.36 12.07 26.91
N PHE A 498 -2.11 12.05 27.37
CA PHE A 498 -1.30 10.83 27.54
C PHE A 498 -0.24 10.94 28.66
N ASP A 499 0.31 9.80 29.09
CA ASP A 499 1.43 9.71 30.04
C ASP A 499 2.74 9.45 29.28
N LEU A 500 3.64 10.43 29.26
CA LEU A 500 4.90 10.34 28.50
C LEU A 500 5.86 9.28 29.07
N LEU A 501 5.90 9.09 30.40
CA LEU A 501 6.77 8.07 31.01
C LEU A 501 6.36 6.68 30.52
N GLN A 502 5.06 6.38 30.50
CA GLN A 502 4.55 5.11 30.00
C GLN A 502 4.93 4.87 28.53
N VAL A 503 4.85 5.90 27.67
CA VAL A 503 5.22 5.78 26.25
C VAL A 503 6.70 5.44 26.07
N VAL A 504 7.58 6.09 26.84
CA VAL A 504 9.03 5.83 26.80
C VAL A 504 9.35 4.43 27.35
N GLU A 505 8.76 4.04 28.47
CA GLU A 505 8.91 2.69 29.06
C GLU A 505 8.36 1.57 28.14
N GLU A 506 7.32 1.85 27.37
CA GLU A 506 6.75 0.92 26.39
C GLU A 506 7.64 0.77 25.15
N VAL A 507 8.18 1.85 24.59
CA VAL A 507 9.12 1.79 23.46
C VAL A 507 10.40 1.06 23.86
N ALA A 508 10.99 1.42 25.01
CA ALA A 508 12.21 0.80 25.49
C ALA A 508 12.01 -0.69 25.82
N GLY A 509 10.89 -1.06 26.46
CA GLY A 509 10.55 -2.45 26.74
C GLY A 509 10.27 -3.27 25.48
N MET A 510 9.52 -2.72 24.51
CA MET A 510 9.25 -3.38 23.23
C MET A 510 10.53 -3.72 22.48
N ILE A 511 11.48 -2.78 22.42
CA ILE A 511 12.75 -2.97 21.72
C ILE A 511 13.70 -3.87 22.53
N ALA A 512 13.67 -3.78 23.86
CA ALA A 512 14.45 -4.66 24.74
C ALA A 512 14.08 -6.15 24.58
N MET A 513 12.81 -6.46 24.27
CA MET A 513 12.30 -7.83 24.12
C MET A 513 12.41 -8.39 22.69
N GLN A 514 13.02 -7.69 21.73
CA GLN A 514 13.17 -8.18 20.35
C GLN A 514 14.09 -9.43 20.28
N PRO A 515 13.66 -10.56 19.68
CA PRO A 515 14.47 -11.79 19.60
C PRO A 515 15.80 -11.65 18.84
N GLN A 516 15.92 -10.60 18.01
CA GLN A 516 17.06 -10.32 17.15
C GLN A 516 18.10 -9.39 17.82
N ARG A 517 17.84 -8.93 19.06
CA ARG A 517 18.71 -8.01 19.81
C ARG A 517 20.04 -8.69 20.20
N LYS A 518 21.15 -7.98 20.02
CA LYS A 518 22.49 -8.41 20.46
C LYS A 518 22.52 -8.45 22.00
N LYS A 519 22.92 -9.58 22.58
CA LYS A 519 22.87 -9.84 24.04
C LYS A 519 23.70 -8.85 24.88
N ASP A 520 24.71 -8.21 24.28
CA ASP A 520 25.71 -7.38 24.96
C ASP A 520 25.37 -5.87 24.96
N VAL A 521 24.15 -5.49 24.57
CA VAL A 521 23.69 -4.09 24.52
C VAL A 521 22.62 -3.86 25.58
N ASN A 522 22.93 -3.12 26.64
CA ASN A 522 21.97 -2.72 27.66
C ASN A 522 20.99 -1.64 27.15
N MET A 523 19.79 -1.61 27.71
CA MET A 523 18.75 -0.61 27.41
C MET A 523 18.41 0.12 28.71
N ILE A 524 18.48 1.45 28.70
CA ILE A 524 18.35 2.30 29.89
C ILE A 524 17.33 3.41 29.61
N VAL A 525 16.44 3.68 30.57
CA VAL A 525 15.46 4.77 30.49
C VAL A 525 15.66 5.71 31.66
N ARG A 526 16.02 6.96 31.37
CA ARG A 526 16.12 8.04 32.34
C ARG A 526 14.94 8.99 32.16
N TYR A 527 14.21 9.20 33.25
CA TYR A 527 13.04 10.09 33.30
C TYR A 527 13.05 10.80 34.67
N PRO A 528 13.64 12.00 34.76
CA PRO A 528 13.76 12.77 35.99
C PRO A 528 12.42 13.24 36.56
N ALA A 529 12.30 13.32 37.88
CA ALA A 529 11.06 13.68 38.57
C ALA A 529 10.61 15.15 38.39
N ASN A 530 11.45 16.01 37.81
CA ASN A 530 11.07 17.36 37.39
C ASN A 530 10.43 17.41 36.00
N VAL A 531 10.35 16.30 35.27
CA VAL A 531 9.61 16.22 34.00
C VAL A 531 8.13 15.88 34.28
N PRO A 532 7.16 16.71 33.84
CA PRO A 532 5.74 16.41 34.01
C PRO A 532 5.32 15.17 33.20
N ARG A 533 4.56 14.26 33.80
CA ARG A 533 4.13 13.02 33.11
C ARG A 533 2.96 13.20 32.14
N TYR A 534 1.96 13.97 32.54
CA TYR A 534 0.66 14.04 31.85
C TYR A 534 0.59 15.26 30.93
N MET A 535 0.51 14.99 29.63
CA MET A 535 0.58 15.99 28.55
C MET A 535 -0.50 15.78 27.51
N ILE A 536 -0.68 16.76 26.63
CA ILE A 536 -1.58 16.70 25.48
C ILE A 536 -0.75 16.73 24.19
N GLY A 537 -0.94 15.76 23.30
CA GLY A 537 -0.19 15.64 22.05
C GLY A 537 -0.49 14.35 21.29
N ASP A 538 0.15 14.16 20.14
CA ASP A 538 -0.03 12.97 19.32
C ASP A 538 0.90 11.84 19.78
N VAL A 539 0.38 11.01 20.70
CA VAL A 539 1.08 9.87 21.27
C VAL A 539 1.53 8.85 20.22
N GLY A 540 0.81 8.75 19.08
CA GLY A 540 1.16 7.84 18.00
C GLY A 540 2.41 8.29 17.25
N ARG A 541 2.46 9.58 16.88
CA ARG A 541 3.61 10.16 16.16
C ARG A 541 4.82 10.33 17.07
N ILE A 542 4.65 10.67 18.34
CA ILE A 542 5.75 10.65 19.33
C ILE A 542 6.34 9.24 19.45
N ARG A 543 5.50 8.21 19.62
CA ARG A 543 5.94 6.81 19.69
C ARG A 543 6.67 6.36 18.41
N GLN A 544 6.18 6.72 17.22
CA GLN A 544 6.82 6.41 15.94
C GLN A 544 8.24 6.99 15.84
N VAL A 545 8.41 8.25 16.25
CA VAL A 545 9.72 8.93 16.27
C VAL A 545 10.68 8.24 17.26
N LEU A 546 10.23 7.97 18.50
CA LEU A 546 11.07 7.33 19.51
C LEU A 546 11.48 5.90 19.13
N THR A 547 10.56 5.12 18.55
CA THR A 547 10.86 3.78 18.02
C THR A 547 11.89 3.85 16.89
N ASN A 548 11.78 4.81 15.97
CA ASN A 548 12.73 4.98 14.86
C ASN A 548 14.14 5.35 15.35
N LEU A 549 14.27 6.25 16.32
CA LEU A 549 15.57 6.61 16.89
C LEU A 549 16.17 5.45 17.70
N THR A 550 15.37 4.78 18.53
CA THR A 550 15.84 3.69 19.40
C THR A 550 16.21 2.42 18.62
N ASN A 551 15.46 2.06 17.58
CA ASN A 551 15.82 0.95 16.68
C ASN A 551 17.15 1.23 15.96
N ASN A 552 17.41 2.48 15.52
CA ASN A 552 18.71 2.84 14.93
C ASN A 552 19.85 2.71 15.96
N ALA A 553 19.67 3.21 17.18
CA ALA A 553 20.66 3.11 18.25
C ALA A 553 21.05 1.64 18.57
N VAL A 554 20.05 0.76 18.75
CA VAL A 554 20.28 -0.68 19.01
C VAL A 554 20.93 -1.39 17.81
N LYS A 555 20.56 -1.00 16.59
CA LYS A 555 21.12 -1.55 15.34
C LYS A 555 22.62 -1.28 15.18
N PHE A 556 23.05 -0.04 15.45
CA PHE A 556 24.44 0.41 15.26
C PHE A 556 25.34 0.25 16.51
N THR A 557 24.79 -0.19 17.64
CA THR A 557 25.58 -0.60 18.83
C THR A 557 25.85 -2.10 18.77
N ASP A 558 27.10 -2.54 18.89
CA ASP A 558 27.44 -3.97 18.97
C ASP A 558 27.57 -4.48 20.42
N LYS A 559 28.13 -3.64 21.32
CA LYS A 559 28.20 -3.86 22.77
C LYS A 559 28.05 -2.52 23.50
N GLY A 560 27.64 -2.54 24.76
CA GLY A 560 27.56 -1.34 25.61
C GLY A 560 26.13 -1.01 26.01
N HIS A 561 25.63 0.17 25.62
CA HIS A 561 24.29 0.60 26.00
C HIS A 561 23.61 1.53 24.99
N VAL A 562 22.28 1.57 25.08
CA VAL A 562 21.40 2.61 24.54
C VAL A 562 20.66 3.26 25.70
N LEU A 563 20.71 4.59 25.78
CA LEU A 563 20.05 5.41 26.80
C LEU A 563 18.97 6.27 26.14
N ILE A 564 17.72 6.13 26.59
CA ILE A 564 16.68 7.13 26.32
C ILE A 564 16.61 8.05 27.54
N ASP A 565 16.89 9.33 27.34
CA ASP A 565 16.84 10.37 28.37
C ASP A 565 15.80 11.44 28.01
N VAL A 566 15.14 11.98 29.03
CA VAL A 566 14.08 12.98 28.89
C VAL A 566 14.36 14.15 29.82
N GLU A 567 14.47 15.34 29.26
CA GLU A 567 14.73 16.58 29.99
C GLU A 567 13.63 17.61 29.70
N ALA A 568 13.41 18.52 30.65
CA ALA A 568 12.54 19.67 30.48
C ALA A 568 13.40 20.94 30.44
N ASP A 569 13.63 21.49 29.24
CA ASP A 569 14.44 22.69 29.02
C ASP A 569 13.79 23.94 29.61
N ALA A 570 12.45 24.02 29.54
CA ALA A 570 11.65 25.09 30.10
C ALA A 570 10.24 24.60 30.45
N GLN A 571 9.69 25.05 31.57
CA GLN A 571 8.34 24.70 32.02
C GLN A 571 7.56 25.96 32.41
N THR A 572 6.28 25.99 32.03
CA THR A 572 5.29 26.99 32.46
C THR A 572 4.14 26.31 33.20
N THR A 573 3.11 27.07 33.59
CA THR A 573 1.88 26.52 34.19
C THR A 573 1.01 25.74 33.20
N GLU A 574 1.15 25.99 31.90
CA GLU A 574 0.26 25.45 30.86
C GLU A 574 0.98 24.54 29.86
N GLU A 575 2.27 24.74 29.62
CA GLU A 575 3.07 24.00 28.64
C GLU A 575 4.50 23.71 29.15
N VAL A 576 5.12 22.67 28.58
CA VAL A 576 6.53 22.31 28.81
C VAL A 576 7.28 22.13 27.48
N SER A 577 8.51 22.63 27.43
CA SER A 577 9.48 22.36 26.38
C SER A 577 10.34 21.18 26.80
N LEU A 578 10.16 20.05 26.11
CA LEU A 578 10.89 18.82 26.32
C LEU A 578 12.06 18.70 25.35
N ARG A 579 13.15 18.12 25.84
CA ARG A 579 14.19 17.48 25.04
C ARG A 579 14.15 15.99 25.30
N ILE A 580 13.90 15.18 24.27
CA ILE A 580 13.97 13.71 24.37
C ILE A 580 15.14 13.24 23.51
N SER A 581 16.12 12.61 24.12
CA SER A 581 17.33 12.13 23.47
C SER A 581 17.49 10.62 23.55
N VAL A 582 18.00 10.04 22.47
CA VAL A 582 18.43 8.64 22.39
C VAL A 582 19.93 8.65 22.12
N GLU A 583 20.72 8.19 23.09
CA GLU A 583 22.18 8.05 23.03
C GLU A 583 22.56 6.57 22.81
N ASP A 584 23.50 6.34 21.89
CA ASP A 584 24.08 5.03 21.55
C ASP A 584 25.58 5.04 21.84
N SER A 585 26.13 3.94 22.35
CA SER A 585 27.58 3.74 22.50
C SER A 585 28.15 2.91 21.33
N GLY A 586 27.66 3.15 20.12
CA GLY A 586 27.94 2.37 18.92
C GLY A 586 29.08 2.90 18.07
N LEU A 587 29.04 2.57 16.77
CA LEU A 587 30.09 2.93 15.79
C LEU A 587 30.28 4.45 15.62
N GLY A 588 29.27 5.26 15.93
CA GLY A 588 29.24 6.68 15.61
C GLY A 588 29.17 6.97 14.11
N ILE A 589 29.13 8.26 13.77
CA ILE A 589 28.87 8.78 12.42
C ILE A 589 29.91 9.85 12.10
N ALA A 590 30.39 9.87 10.86
CA ALA A 590 31.38 10.85 10.41
C ALA A 590 30.76 12.25 10.21
N PRO A 591 31.47 13.36 10.52
CA PRO A 591 30.88 14.70 10.54
C PRO A 591 30.30 15.17 9.20
N ASP A 592 30.93 14.78 8.09
CA ASP A 592 30.51 15.03 6.71
C ASP A 592 29.13 14.47 6.37
N LYS A 593 28.67 13.46 7.12
CA LYS A 593 27.39 12.77 6.88
C LYS A 593 26.27 13.30 7.76
N LEU A 594 26.56 14.04 8.84
CA LEU A 594 25.57 14.48 9.83
C LEU A 594 24.46 15.36 9.24
N GLU A 595 24.77 16.25 8.29
CA GLU A 595 23.78 17.14 7.68
C GLU A 595 22.76 16.37 6.81
N SER A 596 23.24 15.38 6.06
CA SER A 596 22.43 14.63 5.08
C SER A 596 21.72 13.39 5.66
N LEU A 597 21.97 13.02 6.93
CA LEU A 597 21.30 11.93 7.66
C LEU A 597 19.75 12.00 7.62
N PHE A 598 19.20 13.20 7.49
CA PHE A 598 17.76 13.43 7.51
C PHE A 598 17.15 13.72 6.13
N ASP A 599 17.92 13.55 5.05
CA ASP A 599 17.45 13.73 3.68
C ASP A 599 16.88 12.43 3.10
N LYS A 600 16.08 12.57 2.03
CA LYS A 600 15.29 11.46 1.47
C LYS A 600 16.21 10.38 0.87
N PHE A 601 16.11 9.15 1.38
CA PHE A 601 16.86 7.97 0.92
C PHE A 601 18.39 8.01 1.15
N THR A 602 18.92 8.97 1.92
CA THR A 602 20.35 9.00 2.25
C THR A 602 20.72 7.81 3.13
N GLN A 603 21.82 7.13 2.80
CA GLN A 603 22.39 6.04 3.59
C GLN A 603 23.89 6.27 3.78
N ALA A 604 24.40 6.10 5.00
CA ALA A 604 25.73 6.60 5.37
C ALA A 604 26.89 5.92 4.59
N ASP A 605 26.85 4.60 4.37
CA ASP A 605 27.91 3.89 3.65
C ASP A 605 27.40 2.69 2.85
N SER A 606 27.70 2.65 1.56
CA SER A 606 27.33 1.56 0.64
C SER A 606 28.02 0.22 0.97
N SER A 607 29.09 0.23 1.77
CA SER A 607 29.80 -0.96 2.26
C SER A 607 29.11 -1.66 3.44
N THR A 608 28.42 -0.91 4.30
CA THR A 608 27.77 -1.44 5.52
C THR A 608 26.36 -1.99 5.28
N THR A 609 25.75 -1.64 4.14
CA THR A 609 24.42 -2.09 3.67
C THR A 609 24.22 -3.60 3.77
N ARG A 610 25.25 -4.41 3.44
CA ARG A 610 25.22 -5.88 3.49
C ARG A 610 25.15 -6.48 4.90
N ARG A 611 25.29 -5.68 5.97
CA ARG A 611 25.21 -6.14 7.36
C ARG A 611 24.04 -5.54 8.14
N TYR A 612 23.59 -4.34 7.80
CA TYR A 612 22.62 -3.55 8.58
C TYR A 612 21.60 -2.80 7.69
N GLY A 613 20.83 -3.53 6.88
CA GLY A 613 19.89 -2.97 5.89
C GLY A 613 18.77 -2.06 6.44
N GLY A 614 18.15 -1.26 5.57
CA GLY A 614 17.04 -0.35 5.89
C GLY A 614 16.64 0.57 4.72
N THR A 615 15.54 1.30 4.85
CA THR A 615 14.96 2.12 3.76
C THR A 615 15.65 3.47 3.53
N GLY A 616 16.27 4.05 4.57
CA GLY A 616 16.71 5.45 4.55
C GLY A 616 15.56 6.48 4.66
N LEU A 617 14.34 6.05 5.01
CA LEU A 617 13.19 6.96 5.18
C LEU A 617 12.92 7.35 6.64
N GLY A 618 13.16 6.46 7.62
CA GLY A 618 12.74 6.65 9.01
C GLY A 618 13.21 7.95 9.68
N LEU A 619 14.44 8.41 9.41
CA LEU A 619 14.94 9.70 9.94
C LEU A 619 14.31 10.91 9.25
N ALA A 620 14.10 10.85 7.92
CA ALA A 620 13.43 11.90 7.16
C ALA A 620 11.94 12.04 7.54
N ILE A 621 11.24 10.91 7.75
CA ILE A 621 9.88 10.87 8.30
C ILE A 621 9.87 11.47 9.71
N SER A 622 10.80 11.06 10.57
CA SER A 622 10.89 11.58 11.95
C SER A 622 11.09 13.10 12.00
N LYS A 623 11.96 13.65 11.13
CA LYS A 623 12.17 15.11 10.98
C LYS A 623 10.88 15.86 10.63
N GLN A 624 10.06 15.30 9.74
CA GLN A 624 8.82 15.95 9.32
C GLN A 624 7.68 15.76 10.32
N LEU A 625 7.56 14.61 10.99
CA LEU A 625 6.61 14.41 12.10
C LEU A 625 6.90 15.39 13.25
N VAL A 626 8.16 15.51 13.67
CA VAL A 626 8.59 16.46 14.69
C VAL A 626 8.32 17.91 14.27
N LYS A 627 8.57 18.26 13.01
CA LYS A 627 8.24 19.59 12.47
C LYS A 627 6.74 19.88 12.44
N LEU A 628 5.89 18.89 12.12
CA LEU A 628 4.43 19.02 12.16
C LEU A 628 3.91 19.15 13.60
N MET A 629 4.59 18.57 14.59
CA MET A 629 4.36 18.80 16.02
C MET A 629 5.01 20.09 16.55
N GLY A 630 5.43 21.02 15.67
CA GLY A 630 6.02 22.32 16.04
C GLY A 630 7.44 22.25 16.62
N GLY A 631 8.10 21.09 16.55
CA GLY A 631 9.40 20.83 17.17
C GLY A 631 10.60 20.84 16.22
N THR A 632 11.76 20.48 16.76
CA THR A 632 13.03 20.32 16.02
C THR A 632 13.67 18.97 16.29
N ILE A 633 14.45 18.45 15.34
CA ILE A 633 15.28 17.25 15.49
C ILE A 633 16.73 17.57 15.17
N ALA A 634 17.68 16.97 15.89
CA ALA A 634 19.11 17.14 15.66
C ALA A 634 19.90 15.89 16.09
N ALA A 635 21.19 15.87 15.74
CA ALA A 635 22.11 14.80 16.09
C ALA A 635 23.51 15.33 16.39
N LYS A 636 24.23 14.66 17.30
CA LYS A 636 25.68 14.78 17.54
C LYS A 636 26.26 13.36 17.46
N SER A 637 27.46 13.19 16.91
CA SER A 637 28.10 11.88 16.86
C SER A 637 29.62 12.00 16.78
N ARG A 638 30.32 10.96 17.21
CA ARG A 638 31.78 10.79 17.04
C ARG A 638 32.07 9.32 16.75
N VAL A 639 32.76 9.08 15.64
CA VAL A 639 33.19 7.74 15.21
C VAL A 639 33.99 7.06 16.33
N GLY A 640 33.62 5.82 16.66
CA GLY A 640 34.22 5.02 17.73
C GLY A 640 33.82 5.39 19.16
N ILE A 641 32.91 6.36 19.36
CA ILE A 641 32.36 6.73 20.66
C ILE A 641 30.85 6.50 20.72
N GLY A 642 30.14 6.80 19.63
CA GLY A 642 28.70 6.66 19.51
C GLY A 642 28.00 7.94 19.03
N SER A 643 26.67 7.96 19.11
CA SER A 643 25.82 9.07 18.67
C SER A 643 24.74 9.42 19.67
N THR A 644 24.22 10.64 19.57
CA THR A 644 22.98 11.03 20.25
C THR A 644 22.09 11.77 19.28
N PHE A 645 20.88 11.26 19.11
CA PHE A 645 19.81 11.94 18.39
C PHE A 645 18.85 12.53 19.41
N TRP A 646 18.35 13.74 19.18
CA TRP A 646 17.34 14.32 20.07
C TRP A 646 16.27 15.10 19.31
N ILE A 647 15.08 15.13 19.93
CA ILE A 647 13.95 15.92 19.50
C ILE A 647 13.60 16.96 20.58
N THR A 648 13.20 18.14 20.15
CA THR A 648 12.67 19.21 21.00
C THR A 648 11.19 19.35 20.69
N LEU A 649 10.31 19.22 21.69
CA LEU A 649 8.85 19.33 21.54
C LEU A 649 8.27 20.26 22.60
N ARG A 650 7.34 21.14 22.21
CA ARG A 650 6.55 21.98 23.12
C ARG A 650 5.16 21.37 23.24
N LEU A 651 4.79 20.90 24.44
CA LEU A 651 3.53 20.18 24.67
C LEU A 651 2.74 20.83 25.82
N PRO A 652 1.42 21.03 25.66
CA PRO A 652 0.53 21.43 26.76
C PRO A 652 0.44 20.37 27.87
N LEU A 653 0.28 20.83 29.10
CA LEU A 653 0.13 20.02 30.31
C LEU A 653 -1.34 19.65 30.55
N GLN A 654 -1.59 18.44 31.05
CA GLN A 654 -2.96 18.03 31.38
C GLN A 654 -3.44 18.67 32.69
N ALA A 655 -4.39 19.60 32.60
CA ALA A 655 -4.92 20.39 33.73
C ALA A 655 -5.57 19.56 34.87
N LYS A 656 -6.05 18.34 34.59
CA LYS A 656 -6.50 17.36 35.58
C LYS A 656 -5.64 16.12 35.51
N GLN A 657 -4.60 16.05 36.33
CA GLN A 657 -3.74 14.86 36.44
C GLN A 657 -4.45 13.74 37.21
N PRO A 658 -4.28 12.46 36.83
CA PRO A 658 -4.72 11.32 37.64
C PRO A 658 -4.09 11.34 39.04
N PRO A 659 -4.80 10.88 40.09
CA PRO A 659 -4.26 10.80 41.44
C PRO A 659 -3.14 9.76 41.51
N VAL A 660 -1.89 10.23 41.70
CA VAL A 660 -0.71 9.36 41.84
C VAL A 660 -0.87 8.45 43.06
N ALA A 661 -0.59 7.15 42.88
CA ALA A 661 -0.77 6.13 43.90
C ALA A 661 0.09 6.42 45.16
N LYS A 662 -0.51 6.24 46.35
CA LYS A 662 0.05 6.66 47.65
C LYS A 662 1.23 5.81 48.17
N SER A 663 1.79 4.88 47.40
CA SER A 663 2.70 3.84 47.88
C SER A 663 4.08 4.34 48.32
N ALA A 664 4.65 5.36 47.66
CA ALA A 664 6.05 5.78 47.89
C ALA A 664 6.37 6.28 49.32
N ALA A 665 5.37 6.47 50.18
CA ALA A 665 5.57 6.86 51.58
C ALA A 665 6.18 5.75 52.46
N SER A 666 5.95 4.47 52.15
CA SER A 666 6.41 3.33 52.97
C SER A 666 7.90 3.01 52.81
N LEU A 667 8.53 3.45 51.72
CA LEU A 667 9.92 3.16 51.38
C LEU A 667 10.95 4.16 51.93
N SER A 668 10.51 5.26 52.53
CA SER A 668 11.43 6.32 52.95
C SER A 668 12.41 5.86 54.05
N ARG A 669 13.67 6.31 53.96
CA ARG A 669 14.79 6.03 54.86
C ARG A 669 15.38 4.60 54.83
N ILE A 670 14.79 3.65 54.12
CA ILE A 670 15.37 2.29 53.94
C ILE A 670 16.74 2.39 53.25
N ARG A 671 17.74 1.64 53.69
CA ARG A 671 19.09 1.57 53.10
C ARG A 671 19.18 0.43 52.07
N VAL A 672 19.34 0.78 50.80
CA VAL A 672 19.42 -0.17 49.67
C VAL A 672 20.82 -0.14 49.04
N LEU A 673 21.34 -1.31 48.66
CA LEU A 673 22.56 -1.45 47.86
C LEU A 673 22.21 -1.72 46.39
N ILE A 674 22.83 -0.98 45.46
CA ILE A 674 22.75 -1.24 44.01
C ILE A 674 24.08 -1.86 43.56
N VAL A 675 24.04 -3.05 42.96
CA VAL A 675 25.21 -3.75 42.41
C VAL A 675 24.94 -4.04 40.93
N ASP A 676 25.66 -3.36 40.05
CA ASP A 676 25.48 -3.40 38.59
C ASP A 676 26.79 -2.88 37.98
N ASP A 677 27.32 -3.48 36.91
CA ASP A 677 28.62 -3.10 36.34
C ASP A 677 28.55 -1.79 35.51
N ASN A 678 27.36 -1.46 35.01
CA ASN A 678 27.11 -0.36 34.09
C ASN A 678 26.88 0.96 34.85
N SER A 679 27.81 1.90 34.70
CA SER A 679 27.76 3.19 35.38
C SER A 679 26.51 4.02 35.08
N ALA A 680 25.96 3.93 33.86
CA ALA A 680 24.73 4.63 33.49
C ALA A 680 23.50 4.00 34.16
N ASN A 681 23.42 2.67 34.25
CA ASN A 681 22.30 2.01 34.91
C ASN A 681 22.36 2.22 36.44
N ARG A 682 23.54 2.16 37.05
CA ARG A 682 23.75 2.58 38.45
C ARG A 682 23.26 4.00 38.71
N LEU A 683 23.60 4.96 37.83
CA LEU A 683 23.19 6.37 37.99
C LEU A 683 21.67 6.54 37.94
N VAL A 684 21.01 5.94 36.96
CA VAL A 684 19.55 6.00 36.79
C VAL A 684 18.81 5.36 37.97
N LEU A 685 19.28 4.20 38.45
CA LEU A 685 18.72 3.56 39.65
C LEU A 685 18.94 4.44 40.90
N GLN A 686 20.11 5.07 41.07
CA GLN A 686 20.32 6.03 42.16
C GLN A 686 19.34 7.22 42.08
N GLU A 687 19.10 7.80 40.90
CA GLU A 687 18.15 8.89 40.73
C GLU A 687 16.72 8.46 41.12
N GLN A 688 16.26 7.29 40.65
CA GLN A 688 14.94 6.76 40.98
C GLN A 688 14.76 6.51 42.49
N LEU A 689 15.71 5.82 43.14
CA LEU A 689 15.62 5.56 44.58
C LEU A 689 15.72 6.84 45.44
N ARG A 690 16.39 7.90 44.96
CA ARG A 690 16.43 9.21 45.63
C ARG A 690 15.05 9.89 45.65
N VAL A 691 14.27 9.77 44.56
CA VAL A 691 12.90 10.31 44.49
C VAL A 691 12.00 9.65 45.54
N TRP A 692 12.18 8.35 45.80
CA TRP A 692 11.47 7.61 46.86
C TRP A 692 12.09 7.80 48.26
N LYS A 693 13.05 8.72 48.40
CA LYS A 693 13.70 9.11 49.67
C LYS A 693 14.35 7.92 50.41
N MET A 694 14.91 6.97 49.64
CA MET A 694 15.69 5.85 50.18
C MET A 694 17.14 6.29 50.44
N ARG A 695 17.83 5.61 51.35
CA ARG A 695 19.28 5.73 51.56
C ARG A 695 19.97 4.74 50.63
N ILE A 696 21.00 5.14 49.91
CA ILE A 696 21.53 4.35 48.78
C ILE A 696 23.03 4.18 48.93
N GLY A 697 23.50 2.93 48.81
CA GLY A 697 24.87 2.61 48.43
C GLY A 697 24.89 2.05 47.00
N SER A 698 26.03 2.13 46.33
CA SER A 698 26.23 1.46 45.06
C SER A 698 27.69 1.11 44.83
N CYS A 699 27.94 -0.04 44.21
CA CYS A 699 29.26 -0.57 43.91
C CYS A 699 29.27 -1.18 42.50
N ALA A 700 30.47 -1.33 41.92
CA ALA A 700 30.62 -1.80 40.54
C ALA A 700 30.92 -3.31 40.41
N SER A 701 31.17 -4.02 41.51
CA SER A 701 31.46 -5.45 41.50
C SER A 701 30.88 -6.20 42.70
N ALA A 702 30.72 -7.51 42.57
CA ALA A 702 30.25 -8.41 43.61
C ALA A 702 31.17 -8.45 44.84
N ILE A 703 32.49 -8.36 44.64
CA ILE A 703 33.49 -8.33 45.72
C ILE A 703 33.33 -7.06 46.56
N GLU A 704 33.13 -5.91 45.91
CA GLU A 704 32.88 -4.64 46.60
C GLU A 704 31.52 -4.66 47.32
N ALA A 705 30.49 -5.27 46.74
CA ALA A 705 29.19 -5.46 47.38
C ALA A 705 29.30 -6.23 48.69
N LEU A 706 29.93 -7.41 48.69
CA LEU A 706 30.11 -8.23 49.90
C LEU A 706 30.91 -7.48 50.98
N ARG A 707 31.92 -6.70 50.58
CA ARG A 707 32.66 -5.81 51.50
C ARG A 707 31.74 -4.75 52.13
N MET A 708 31.00 -3.99 51.30
CA MET A 708 30.11 -2.92 51.77
C MET A 708 28.95 -3.45 52.64
N LEU A 709 28.43 -4.64 52.35
CA LEU A 709 27.41 -5.31 53.17
C LEU A 709 27.96 -5.63 54.57
N ARG A 710 29.14 -6.26 54.65
CA ARG A 710 29.78 -6.63 55.93
C ARG A 710 30.24 -5.40 56.73
N GLU A 711 30.78 -4.38 56.08
CA GLU A 711 31.14 -3.10 56.71
C GLU A 711 29.90 -2.40 57.30
N ALA A 712 28.78 -2.38 56.58
CA ALA A 712 27.53 -1.80 57.07
C ALA A 712 26.91 -2.57 58.23
N GLN A 713 26.95 -3.91 58.19
CA GLN A 713 26.53 -4.78 59.29
C GLN A 713 27.38 -4.54 60.55
N ALA A 714 28.71 -4.50 60.41
CA ALA A 714 29.64 -4.27 61.52
C ALA A 714 29.52 -2.84 62.11
N ALA A 715 29.13 -1.85 61.30
CA ALA A 715 28.84 -0.49 61.74
C ALA A 715 27.46 -0.31 62.40
N GLY A 716 26.62 -1.36 62.47
CA GLY A 716 25.28 -1.29 63.07
C GLY A 716 24.23 -0.55 62.24
N ASP A 717 24.50 -0.28 60.96
CA ASP A 717 23.60 0.40 60.03
C ASP A 717 23.50 -0.38 58.70
N PRO A 718 22.92 -1.59 58.73
CA PRO A 718 22.96 -2.51 57.60
C PRO A 718 22.14 -2.05 56.40
N TYR A 719 22.37 -2.68 55.25
CA TYR A 719 21.49 -2.58 54.10
C TYR A 719 20.28 -3.49 54.30
N GLN A 720 19.06 -2.94 54.24
CA GLN A 720 17.82 -3.72 54.38
C GLN A 720 17.29 -4.26 53.04
N MET A 721 17.96 -3.99 51.91
CA MET A 721 17.67 -4.61 50.61
C MET A 721 18.88 -4.49 49.68
N ALA A 722 19.01 -5.40 48.72
CA ALA A 722 19.97 -5.26 47.61
C ALA A 722 19.29 -5.50 46.25
N ILE A 723 19.61 -4.62 45.29
CA ILE A 723 19.28 -4.76 43.87
C ILE A 723 20.57 -5.17 43.16
N LEU A 724 20.57 -6.35 42.57
CA LEU A 724 21.72 -6.96 41.92
C LEU A 724 21.45 -7.10 40.41
N ASP A 725 22.46 -6.88 39.58
CA ASP A 725 22.43 -7.24 38.16
C ASP A 725 22.84 -8.70 37.95
N TYR A 726 22.22 -9.37 36.98
CA TYR A 726 22.56 -10.73 36.61
C TYR A 726 23.91 -10.80 35.88
N GLN A 727 24.18 -9.89 34.93
CA GLN A 727 25.37 -9.94 34.07
C GLN A 727 26.50 -9.03 34.59
N MET A 728 27.36 -9.54 35.47
CA MET A 728 28.54 -8.82 35.96
C MET A 728 29.85 -9.57 35.65
N PRO A 729 30.98 -8.88 35.43
CA PRO A 729 32.30 -9.51 35.28
C PRO A 729 32.74 -10.28 36.54
N GLU A 730 33.56 -11.31 36.33
CA GLU A 730 34.20 -12.20 37.34
C GLU A 730 33.24 -13.04 38.21
N MET A 731 32.21 -12.42 38.79
CA MET A 731 31.20 -13.07 39.63
C MET A 731 29.84 -12.47 39.29
N ASP A 732 28.95 -13.29 38.76
CA ASP A 732 27.62 -12.89 38.32
C ASP A 732 26.64 -12.65 39.50
N GLY A 733 25.44 -12.18 39.16
CA GLY A 733 24.41 -11.89 40.15
C GLY A 733 23.85 -13.10 40.89
N GLU A 734 23.84 -14.28 40.26
CA GLU A 734 23.37 -15.53 40.85
C GLU A 734 24.37 -16.04 41.89
N MET A 735 25.66 -16.03 41.55
CA MET A 735 26.78 -16.33 42.46
C MET A 735 26.86 -15.35 43.64
N LEU A 736 26.72 -14.05 43.40
CA LEU A 736 26.67 -13.04 44.46
C LEU A 736 25.47 -13.25 45.39
N GLY A 737 24.29 -13.51 44.83
CA GLY A 737 23.09 -13.80 45.62
C GLY A 737 23.26 -15.03 46.50
N GLN A 738 23.86 -16.10 45.97
CA GLN A 738 24.17 -17.31 46.74
C GLN A 738 25.20 -17.03 47.85
N ALA A 739 26.22 -16.22 47.59
CA ALA A 739 27.20 -15.82 48.60
C ALA A 739 26.56 -15.03 49.76
N ILE A 740 25.66 -14.08 49.45
CA ILE A 740 24.91 -13.32 50.46
C ILE A 740 23.98 -14.24 51.27
N LYS A 741 23.29 -15.17 50.61
CA LYS A 741 22.34 -16.10 51.25
C LYS A 741 22.99 -17.20 52.08
N THR A 742 24.28 -17.46 51.86
CA THR A 742 25.09 -18.42 52.63
C THR A 742 25.80 -17.77 53.84
N ASP A 743 25.95 -16.44 53.86
CA ASP A 743 26.59 -15.71 54.95
C ASP A 743 25.63 -15.56 56.16
N PRO A 744 25.96 -16.09 57.36
CA PRO A 744 25.12 -16.00 58.55
C PRO A 744 24.78 -14.58 59.02
N LEU A 745 25.52 -13.57 58.56
CA LEU A 745 25.30 -12.17 58.92
C LEU A 745 24.46 -11.40 57.89
N LEU A 746 24.22 -11.98 56.69
CA LEU A 746 23.59 -11.28 55.55
C LEU A 746 22.37 -12.00 54.96
N HIS A 747 22.07 -13.25 55.38
CA HIS A 747 21.04 -14.07 54.72
C HIS A 747 19.63 -13.45 54.69
N ASP A 748 19.27 -12.62 55.67
CA ASP A 748 17.93 -12.00 55.77
C ASP A 748 17.71 -10.83 54.81
N ILE A 749 18.77 -10.32 54.16
CA ILE A 749 18.66 -9.22 53.20
C ILE A 749 17.82 -9.68 51.99
N PRO A 750 16.68 -9.04 51.68
CA PRO A 750 15.91 -9.35 50.48
C PRO A 750 16.69 -8.93 49.23
N LEU A 751 16.74 -9.83 48.24
CA LEU A 751 17.48 -9.62 46.99
C LEU A 751 16.50 -9.46 45.81
N VAL A 752 16.74 -8.45 44.98
CA VAL A 752 16.05 -8.21 43.72
C VAL A 752 17.02 -8.41 42.58
N MET A 753 16.69 -9.28 41.63
CA MET A 753 17.47 -9.50 40.41
C MET A 753 16.98 -8.59 39.29
N LEU A 754 17.89 -7.87 38.64
CA LEU A 754 17.69 -7.27 37.32
C LEU A 754 18.38 -8.13 36.26
N SER A 755 17.75 -8.33 35.09
CA SER A 755 18.37 -9.09 34.00
C SER A 755 18.00 -8.57 32.61
N SER A 756 18.95 -8.58 31.68
CA SER A 756 18.74 -8.25 30.26
C SER A 756 18.27 -9.45 29.41
N LEU A 757 18.15 -10.65 29.99
CA LEU A 757 17.74 -11.89 29.30
C LEU A 757 16.31 -12.28 29.68
N GLY A 758 15.44 -12.52 28.69
CA GLY A 758 14.04 -12.88 28.92
C GLY A 758 13.68 -14.32 28.50
N HIS A 759 12.80 -14.95 29.28
CA HIS A 759 12.05 -16.21 29.01
C HIS A 759 12.71 -17.57 29.32
N GLU A 760 13.89 -17.63 29.94
CA GLU A 760 14.36 -18.87 30.57
C GLU A 760 13.70 -19.06 31.94
N ASN A 761 12.64 -19.88 32.01
CA ASN A 761 11.97 -20.24 33.26
C ASN A 761 12.94 -20.86 34.29
N ASP A 762 13.95 -21.60 33.81
CA ASP A 762 14.99 -22.21 34.64
C ASP A 762 15.79 -21.18 35.46
N ILE A 763 16.11 -20.01 34.90
CA ILE A 763 16.77 -18.92 35.67
C ILE A 763 15.88 -18.46 36.84
N ARG A 764 14.57 -18.31 36.61
CA ARG A 764 13.63 -17.91 37.67
C ARG A 764 13.56 -18.96 38.78
N ASP A 765 13.48 -20.24 38.43
CA ASP A 765 13.47 -21.33 39.42
C ASP A 765 14.81 -21.49 40.15
N ARG A 766 15.96 -21.20 39.51
CA ARG A 766 17.27 -21.16 40.19
C ARG A 766 17.39 -20.02 41.19
N LEU A 767 17.09 -18.78 40.77
CA LEU A 767 17.10 -17.61 41.67
C LEU A 767 16.12 -17.77 42.85
N ARG A 768 14.97 -18.42 42.62
CA ARG A 768 13.99 -18.75 43.66
C ARG A 768 14.50 -19.80 44.66
N LYS A 769 15.25 -20.81 44.21
CA LYS A 769 15.94 -21.79 45.10
C LYS A 769 17.04 -21.13 45.94
N ILE A 770 17.71 -20.11 45.41
CA ILE A 770 18.74 -19.32 46.12
C ILE A 770 18.12 -18.37 47.17
N GLY A 771 16.85 -18.00 47.03
CA GLY A 771 16.14 -17.12 47.97
C GLY A 771 16.14 -15.65 47.59
N PHE A 772 16.15 -15.35 46.29
CA PHE A 772 15.76 -14.02 45.78
C PHE A 772 14.27 -13.75 46.05
N ALA A 773 13.93 -12.48 46.30
CA ALA A 773 12.56 -12.06 46.56
C ALA A 773 11.81 -11.70 45.25
N ALA A 774 12.51 -11.11 44.28
CA ALA A 774 11.93 -10.73 42.99
C ALA A 774 12.94 -10.79 41.84
N TYR A 775 12.41 -10.84 40.62
CA TYR A 775 13.15 -10.83 39.37
C TYR A 775 12.46 -9.87 38.39
N LEU A 776 13.21 -8.90 37.84
CA LEU A 776 12.75 -7.87 36.92
C LEU A 776 13.62 -7.84 35.66
N LEU A 777 13.04 -7.44 34.54
CA LEU A 777 13.74 -7.31 33.26
C LEU A 777 14.29 -5.88 33.06
N LYS A 778 15.44 -5.74 32.40
CA LYS A 778 16.03 -4.46 31.99
C LYS A 778 15.45 -4.00 30.63
N PRO A 779 14.96 -2.75 30.47
CA PRO A 779 14.89 -1.69 31.48
C PRO A 779 13.74 -1.91 32.46
N ALA A 780 14.02 -1.86 33.76
CA ALA A 780 12.99 -2.00 34.79
C ALA A 780 12.13 -0.74 34.82
N ARG A 781 10.80 -0.89 34.72
CA ARG A 781 9.85 0.22 34.78
C ARG A 781 9.83 0.82 36.17
N GLN A 782 9.77 2.15 36.28
CA GLN A 782 9.73 2.85 37.57
C GLN A 782 8.53 2.40 38.43
N SER A 783 7.41 2.17 37.77
CA SER A 783 6.16 1.67 38.38
C SER A 783 6.31 0.24 38.93
N GLU A 784 6.86 -0.66 38.12
CA GLU A 784 7.08 -2.07 38.45
C GLU A 784 8.13 -2.22 39.57
N LEU A 785 9.25 -1.52 39.46
CA LEU A 785 10.30 -1.47 40.49
C LEU A 785 9.75 -0.93 41.82
N LEU A 786 9.04 0.21 41.80
CA LEU A 786 8.42 0.77 43.00
C LEU A 786 7.45 -0.22 43.66
N SER A 787 6.55 -0.84 42.87
CA SER A 787 5.60 -1.83 43.40
C SER A 787 6.28 -3.08 43.97
N THR A 788 7.39 -3.51 43.35
CA THR A 788 8.19 -4.65 43.79
C THR A 788 8.89 -4.35 45.12
N LEU A 789 9.65 -3.24 45.20
CA LEU A 789 10.33 -2.84 46.43
C LEU A 789 9.33 -2.62 47.58
N THR A 790 8.17 -2.01 47.29
CA THR A 790 7.08 -1.83 48.27
C THR A 790 6.56 -3.18 48.77
N SER A 791 6.24 -4.10 47.86
CA SER A 791 5.71 -5.43 48.21
C SER A 791 6.71 -6.28 49.00
N ILE A 792 8.00 -6.21 48.67
CA ILE A 792 9.07 -6.88 49.44
C ILE A 792 9.17 -6.27 50.83
N TRP A 793 9.15 -4.94 50.95
CA TRP A 793 9.27 -4.26 52.24
C TRP A 793 8.06 -4.54 53.15
N GLU A 794 6.84 -4.51 52.61
CA GLU A 794 5.63 -4.86 53.34
C GLU A 794 5.64 -6.34 53.77
N ALA A 795 6.10 -7.26 52.93
CA ALA A 795 6.25 -8.68 53.30
C ALA A 795 7.31 -8.88 54.40
N HIS A 796 8.47 -8.22 54.27
CA HIS A 796 9.58 -8.27 55.24
C HIS A 796 9.16 -7.72 56.61
N CYS A 797 8.52 -6.53 56.65
CA CYS A 797 7.97 -5.94 57.88
C CYS A 797 6.89 -6.84 58.55
N ASN A 798 6.19 -7.66 57.77
CA ASN A 798 5.18 -8.59 58.27
C ASN A 798 5.72 -10.01 58.54
N LEU A 799 7.04 -10.23 58.48
CA LEU A 799 7.70 -11.54 58.63
C LEU A 799 7.15 -12.63 57.69
N ARG A 800 6.82 -12.27 56.44
CA ARG A 800 6.31 -13.20 55.42
C ARG A 800 7.35 -13.42 54.31
N PRO A 801 7.50 -14.65 53.78
CA PRO A 801 8.35 -14.90 52.62
C PRO A 801 7.87 -14.11 51.40
N ALA A 802 8.68 -13.15 50.95
CA ALA A 802 8.43 -12.30 49.79
C ALA A 802 8.71 -13.04 48.47
N ASP A 803 7.97 -14.11 48.19
CA ASP A 803 8.13 -14.95 46.98
C ASP A 803 7.33 -14.36 45.80
N LEU A 804 7.84 -13.24 45.25
CA LEU A 804 7.28 -12.51 44.10
C LEU A 804 7.79 -13.03 42.74
N ILE A 805 8.65 -14.06 42.73
CA ILE A 805 9.12 -14.72 41.50
C ILE A 805 8.02 -15.59 40.87
N LYS A 806 6.93 -15.89 41.60
CA LYS A 806 5.74 -16.55 41.07
C LYS A 806 5.13 -15.76 39.89
N PRO A 807 4.66 -16.42 38.82
CA PRO A 807 3.72 -15.77 37.90
C PRO A 807 2.45 -15.35 38.67
N PRO A 808 1.75 -14.28 38.26
CA PRO A 808 0.60 -13.77 38.99
C PRO A 808 -0.51 -14.83 39.05
N ARG A 809 -0.83 -15.31 40.26
CA ARG A 809 -2.11 -15.96 40.51
C ARG A 809 -3.22 -14.93 40.25
N PRO A 810 -4.32 -15.30 39.58
CA PRO A 810 -5.51 -14.45 39.52
C PRO A 810 -5.92 -14.03 40.93
N ALA A 811 -6.28 -12.76 41.11
CA ALA A 811 -6.75 -12.26 42.39
C ALA A 811 -8.00 -13.05 42.85
N PRO A 812 -8.16 -13.33 44.15
CA PRO A 812 -9.30 -14.08 44.64
C PRO A 812 -10.59 -13.26 44.48
N LYS A 813 -11.36 -13.55 43.43
CA LYS A 813 -12.79 -13.20 43.38
C LYS A 813 -13.48 -13.85 44.58
N ALA A 814 -14.51 -13.19 45.11
CA ALA A 814 -15.23 -13.66 46.30
C ALA A 814 -15.86 -15.05 46.08
N ARG A 815 -16.03 -15.80 47.18
CA ARG A 815 -16.55 -17.17 47.19
C ARG A 815 -17.90 -17.30 46.48
N MET A 816 -17.98 -18.24 45.54
CA MET A 816 -19.11 -19.18 45.39
C MET A 816 -18.55 -20.52 44.86
N PRO A 817 -19.29 -21.65 44.97
CA PRO A 817 -18.67 -22.94 45.28
C PRO A 817 -18.05 -23.71 44.11
N GLU A 818 -17.16 -24.64 44.47
CA GLU A 818 -16.54 -25.62 43.56
C GLU A 818 -17.56 -26.65 43.04
N MET A 819 -17.46 -26.99 41.75
CA MET A 819 -17.77 -28.35 41.28
C MET A 819 -17.02 -28.68 39.97
N ALA A 820 -16.51 -29.91 39.91
CA ALA A 820 -16.11 -30.70 38.75
C ALA A 820 -15.32 -30.05 37.57
N SER A 821 -14.09 -30.54 37.42
CA SER A 821 -13.31 -30.66 36.18
C SER A 821 -14.11 -30.81 34.88
N GLU A 822 -13.79 -30.01 33.86
CA GLU A 822 -13.33 -30.51 32.54
C GLU A 822 -12.73 -29.37 31.66
N THR A 823 -12.14 -29.72 30.51
CA THR A 823 -11.50 -28.74 29.59
C THR A 823 -12.53 -27.98 28.75
N SER A 824 -12.75 -26.69 29.06
CA SER A 824 -13.64 -25.80 28.30
C SER A 824 -12.90 -24.66 27.60
N ALA A 825 -13.10 -24.50 26.28
CA ALA A 825 -12.76 -23.25 25.59
C ALA A 825 -13.65 -22.09 26.09
N PRO A 826 -13.13 -20.85 26.22
CA PRO A 826 -13.76 -19.80 27.03
C PRO A 826 -15.13 -19.32 26.52
N PHE A 827 -15.46 -19.54 25.25
CA PHE A 827 -16.78 -19.17 24.66
C PHE A 827 -17.53 -20.38 24.09
N SER A 828 -17.22 -21.60 24.57
CA SER A 828 -17.82 -22.85 24.11
C SER A 828 -19.35 -22.81 24.17
N GLY A 829 -19.99 -22.85 22.99
CA GLY A 829 -21.44 -22.82 22.83
C GLY A 829 -21.98 -21.57 22.13
N THR A 830 -21.31 -20.42 22.28
CA THR A 830 -21.67 -19.13 21.66
C THR A 830 -21.78 -19.27 20.14
N ARG A 831 -22.85 -18.75 19.53
CA ARG A 831 -23.03 -18.69 18.08
C ARG A 831 -22.85 -17.26 17.57
N VAL A 832 -21.84 -17.09 16.72
CA VAL A 832 -21.42 -15.80 16.15
C VAL A 832 -21.60 -15.82 14.64
N LEU A 833 -22.16 -14.74 14.08
CA LEU A 833 -22.15 -14.50 12.64
C LEU A 833 -20.97 -13.59 12.29
N LEU A 834 -20.15 -14.00 11.33
CA LEU A 834 -19.11 -13.17 10.72
C LEU A 834 -19.56 -12.77 9.30
N THR A 835 -19.76 -11.48 9.07
CA THR A 835 -20.09 -10.93 7.75
C THR A 835 -18.90 -10.13 7.24
N GLU A 836 -18.33 -10.57 6.12
CA GLU A 836 -17.06 -10.09 5.52
C GLU A 836 -17.05 -10.55 4.05
N ASP A 837 -16.72 -9.69 3.10
CA ASP A 837 -16.77 -10.03 1.67
C ASP A 837 -15.62 -10.96 1.23
N ASN A 838 -14.43 -10.76 1.80
CA ASN A 838 -13.21 -11.41 1.38
C ASN A 838 -13.06 -12.81 2.00
N ILE A 839 -13.11 -13.85 1.15
CA ILE A 839 -12.95 -15.28 1.54
C ILE A 839 -11.71 -15.54 2.42
N THR A 840 -10.60 -14.83 2.21
CA THR A 840 -9.39 -14.99 3.04
C THR A 840 -9.63 -14.49 4.47
N ASN A 841 -10.26 -13.33 4.61
CA ASN A 841 -10.60 -12.75 5.91
C ASN A 841 -11.72 -13.56 6.60
N GLN A 842 -12.69 -14.06 5.84
CA GLN A 842 -13.70 -15.01 6.33
C GLN A 842 -13.05 -16.24 6.97
N ILE A 843 -12.10 -16.89 6.27
CA ILE A 843 -11.37 -18.07 6.78
C ILE A 843 -10.57 -17.72 8.05
N VAL A 844 -9.78 -16.64 8.00
CA VAL A 844 -8.92 -16.23 9.12
C VAL A 844 -9.76 -15.84 10.35
N GLY A 845 -10.80 -15.03 10.19
CA GLY A 845 -11.72 -14.64 11.26
C GLY A 845 -12.48 -15.84 11.84
N THR A 846 -12.96 -16.73 10.98
CA THR A 846 -13.60 -17.99 11.38
C THR A 846 -12.68 -18.86 12.21
N MET A 847 -11.41 -19.02 11.83
CA MET A 847 -10.43 -19.78 12.60
C MET A 847 -10.09 -19.10 13.94
N MET A 848 -9.92 -17.77 13.97
CA MET A 848 -9.69 -17.03 15.22
C MET A 848 -10.85 -17.20 16.21
N LEU A 849 -12.10 -17.10 15.75
CA LEU A 849 -13.30 -17.23 16.56
C LEU A 849 -13.59 -18.68 16.99
N ARG A 850 -13.35 -19.68 16.11
CA ARG A 850 -13.44 -21.11 16.46
C ARG A 850 -12.37 -21.52 17.48
N ASN A 851 -11.16 -20.98 17.39
CA ASN A 851 -10.10 -21.18 18.39
C ASN A 851 -10.42 -20.54 19.76
N LEU A 852 -11.43 -19.67 19.84
CA LEU A 852 -11.98 -19.15 21.11
C LEU A 852 -13.15 -20.01 21.66
N GLY A 853 -13.63 -20.99 20.89
CA GLY A 853 -14.74 -21.89 21.23
C GLY A 853 -16.08 -21.52 20.59
N CYS A 854 -16.15 -20.47 19.78
CA CYS A 854 -17.40 -20.04 19.15
C CYS A 854 -17.81 -20.98 18.00
N LYS A 855 -19.11 -21.22 17.85
CA LYS A 855 -19.71 -21.69 16.60
C LYS A 855 -19.84 -20.49 15.67
N VAL A 856 -19.21 -20.57 14.50
CA VAL A 856 -19.11 -19.44 13.56
C VAL A 856 -19.75 -19.80 12.23
N ASP A 857 -20.78 -19.03 11.88
CA ASP A 857 -21.33 -18.96 10.52
C ASP A 857 -20.76 -17.74 9.80
N VAL A 858 -20.67 -17.83 8.48
CA VAL A 858 -20.11 -16.78 7.61
C VAL A 858 -21.17 -16.28 6.62
N ALA A 859 -21.21 -14.99 6.34
CA ALA A 859 -21.99 -14.40 5.25
C ALA A 859 -21.08 -13.49 4.39
N GLY A 860 -21.17 -13.62 3.06
CA GLY A 860 -20.31 -12.89 2.12
C GLY A 860 -20.81 -11.49 1.73
N ASN A 861 -22.02 -11.13 2.13
CA ASN A 861 -22.62 -9.80 1.92
C ASN A 861 -23.74 -9.55 2.94
N GLY A 862 -24.27 -8.32 2.98
CA GLY A 862 -25.34 -7.93 3.90
C GLY A 862 -26.66 -8.72 3.71
N GLN A 863 -27.03 -9.07 2.48
CA GLN A 863 -28.26 -9.80 2.19
C GLN A 863 -28.20 -11.24 2.74
N GLN A 864 -27.06 -11.91 2.61
CA GLN A 864 -26.80 -13.22 3.25
C GLN A 864 -26.81 -13.11 4.77
N ALA A 865 -26.32 -12.00 5.35
CA ALA A 865 -26.36 -11.79 6.79
C ALA A 865 -27.81 -11.69 7.30
N LEU A 866 -28.67 -10.92 6.63
CA LEU A 866 -30.10 -10.86 6.92
C LEU A 866 -30.77 -12.24 6.84
N GLN A 867 -30.56 -12.98 5.75
CA GLN A 867 -31.10 -14.34 5.59
C GLN A 867 -30.67 -15.29 6.72
N LYS A 868 -29.40 -15.21 7.15
CA LYS A 868 -28.90 -16.05 8.26
C LYS A 868 -29.46 -15.62 9.60
N ILE A 869 -29.56 -14.32 9.89
CA ILE A 869 -30.23 -13.79 11.09
C ILE A 869 -31.72 -14.16 11.11
N ASP A 870 -32.38 -14.23 9.95
CA ASP A 870 -33.76 -14.72 9.86
C ASP A 870 -33.87 -16.23 10.16
N THR A 871 -32.93 -17.01 9.65
CA THR A 871 -32.91 -18.49 9.81
C THR A 871 -32.43 -18.95 11.20
N PHE A 872 -31.54 -18.22 11.85
CA PHE A 872 -30.84 -18.67 13.06
C PHE A 872 -30.67 -17.57 14.14
N PRO A 873 -30.74 -17.91 15.44
CA PRO A 873 -30.34 -17.01 16.51
C PRO A 873 -28.81 -16.88 16.57
N TYR A 874 -28.33 -15.66 16.85
CA TYR A 874 -26.92 -15.33 17.06
C TYR A 874 -26.77 -14.49 18.32
N ASP A 875 -25.74 -14.78 19.12
CA ASP A 875 -25.44 -14.04 20.36
C ASP A 875 -24.71 -12.71 20.07
N LEU A 876 -23.98 -12.66 18.94
CA LEU A 876 -23.24 -11.49 18.46
C LEU A 876 -22.97 -11.60 16.95
N VAL A 877 -22.95 -10.46 16.26
CA VAL A 877 -22.56 -10.35 14.84
C VAL A 877 -21.32 -9.48 14.72
N PHE A 878 -20.29 -9.96 14.01
CA PHE A 878 -19.21 -9.11 13.49
C PHE A 878 -19.57 -8.72 12.05
N MET A 879 -19.78 -7.43 11.81
CA MET A 879 -20.31 -6.88 10.55
C MET A 879 -19.27 -5.98 9.89
N ASP A 880 -18.73 -6.40 8.75
CA ASP A 880 -17.89 -5.54 7.92
C ASP A 880 -18.67 -4.33 7.39
N CYS A 881 -18.05 -3.15 7.42
CA CYS A 881 -18.72 -1.90 7.07
C CYS A 881 -18.91 -1.72 5.55
N GLU A 882 -17.94 -2.16 4.75
CA GLU A 882 -17.87 -1.91 3.31
C GLU A 882 -17.95 -3.26 2.57
N MET A 883 -19.10 -3.56 1.97
CA MET A 883 -19.39 -4.85 1.30
C MET A 883 -20.20 -4.61 0.01
N PRO A 884 -20.13 -5.53 -0.97
CA PRO A 884 -20.98 -5.49 -2.15
C PRO A 884 -22.46 -5.80 -1.84
N GLU A 885 -23.34 -5.48 -2.79
CA GLU A 885 -24.82 -5.61 -2.75
C GLU A 885 -25.52 -4.76 -1.69
N LEU A 886 -25.29 -5.03 -0.41
CA LEU A 886 -25.90 -4.35 0.74
C LEU A 886 -24.81 -4.11 1.79
N ASP A 887 -24.55 -2.85 2.13
CA ASP A 887 -23.41 -2.51 3.00
C ASP A 887 -23.67 -2.80 4.49
N GLY A 888 -22.64 -2.72 5.33
CA GLY A 888 -22.76 -3.02 6.76
C GLY A 888 -23.65 -2.04 7.53
N PHE A 889 -23.73 -0.77 7.11
CA PHE A 889 -24.56 0.25 7.72
C PHE A 889 -26.04 0.07 7.33
N GLU A 890 -26.33 -0.19 6.06
CA GLU A 890 -27.67 -0.51 5.56
C GLU A 890 -28.20 -1.80 6.17
N THR A 891 -27.36 -2.85 6.22
CA THR A 891 -27.69 -4.13 6.88
C THR A 891 -28.01 -3.92 8.36
N THR A 892 -27.19 -3.11 9.07
CA THR A 892 -27.46 -2.78 10.48
C THR A 892 -28.77 -2.00 10.63
N ALA A 893 -29.01 -0.99 9.80
CA ALA A 893 -30.24 -0.21 9.83
C ALA A 893 -31.49 -1.09 9.58
N MET A 894 -31.42 -2.06 8.66
CA MET A 894 -32.48 -3.02 8.41
C MET A 894 -32.71 -3.96 9.61
N ILE A 895 -31.66 -4.40 10.31
CA ILE A 895 -31.79 -5.20 11.55
C ILE A 895 -32.44 -4.36 12.67
N ARG A 896 -32.03 -3.12 12.84
CA ARG A 896 -32.54 -2.21 13.89
C ARG A 896 -33.98 -1.71 13.66
N GLN A 897 -34.47 -1.75 12.42
CA GLN A 897 -35.88 -1.43 12.10
C GLN A 897 -36.88 -2.57 12.42
N ARG A 898 -36.39 -3.76 12.79
CA ARG A 898 -37.26 -4.90 13.11
C ARG A 898 -37.97 -4.72 14.45
N LYS A 899 -39.09 -5.43 14.62
CA LYS A 899 -39.92 -5.43 15.85
C LYS A 899 -39.78 -6.70 16.70
N ASP A 900 -38.86 -7.59 16.32
CA ASP A 900 -38.51 -8.80 17.06
C ASP A 900 -37.22 -8.61 17.88
N GLU A 901 -36.93 -9.55 18.79
CA GLU A 901 -35.74 -9.51 19.65
C GLU A 901 -34.42 -9.50 18.85
N LYS A 902 -34.46 -9.89 17.57
CA LYS A 902 -33.33 -9.81 16.64
C LYS A 902 -32.84 -8.38 16.42
N SER A 903 -33.73 -7.39 16.58
CA SER A 903 -33.37 -5.96 16.60
C SER A 903 -32.38 -5.58 17.71
N LEU A 904 -32.25 -6.40 18.76
CA LEU A 904 -31.36 -6.15 19.92
C LEU A 904 -30.01 -6.87 19.83
N ILE A 905 -29.77 -7.73 18.83
CA ILE A 905 -28.52 -8.50 18.72
C ILE A 905 -27.31 -7.55 18.68
N PRO A 906 -26.26 -7.76 19.49
CA PRO A 906 -25.03 -6.98 19.42
C PRO A 906 -24.37 -7.07 18.04
N ILE A 907 -24.22 -5.93 17.36
CA ILE A 907 -23.52 -5.82 16.07
C ILE A 907 -22.24 -5.04 16.31
N ILE A 908 -21.09 -5.70 16.12
CA ILE A 908 -19.77 -5.10 16.24
C ILE A 908 -19.24 -4.83 14.83
N ALA A 909 -19.02 -3.55 14.53
CA ALA A 909 -18.49 -3.12 13.25
C ALA A 909 -17.07 -3.65 13.03
N VAL A 910 -16.73 -3.99 11.79
CA VAL A 910 -15.36 -4.29 11.37
C VAL A 910 -15.02 -3.34 10.21
N THR A 911 -13.95 -2.56 10.32
CA THR A 911 -13.67 -1.48 9.34
C THR A 911 -12.18 -1.34 9.03
N ALA A 912 -11.87 -1.02 7.77
CA ALA A 912 -10.50 -0.70 7.34
C ALA A 912 -10.02 0.70 7.80
N GLN A 913 -10.96 1.62 8.08
CA GLN A 913 -10.67 3.01 8.46
C GLN A 913 -10.77 3.21 9.98
N ALA A 914 -9.66 3.65 10.58
CA ALA A 914 -9.58 4.02 12.00
C ALA A 914 -9.58 5.55 12.21
N MET A 915 -10.31 6.30 11.37
CA MET A 915 -10.35 7.76 11.46
C MET A 915 -11.40 8.28 12.44
N GLN A 916 -11.15 9.49 12.95
CA GLN A 916 -12.03 10.17 13.90
C GLN A 916 -13.30 10.65 13.18
N GLY A 917 -14.38 9.88 13.33
CA GLY A 917 -15.68 10.08 12.67
C GLY A 917 -16.34 8.76 12.28
N ASP A 918 -15.56 7.74 11.88
CA ASP A 918 -16.14 6.45 11.44
C ASP A 918 -16.74 5.65 12.61
N ARG A 919 -16.16 5.76 13.81
CA ARG A 919 -16.78 5.26 15.05
C ARG A 919 -18.16 5.88 15.29
N GLU A 920 -18.31 7.18 15.03
CA GLU A 920 -19.57 7.89 15.21
C GLU A 920 -20.59 7.49 14.16
N ARG A 921 -20.17 7.31 12.90
CA ARG A 921 -21.00 6.72 11.82
C ARG A 921 -21.52 5.32 12.17
N CYS A 922 -20.67 4.43 12.69
CA CYS A 922 -21.07 3.07 13.09
C CYS A 922 -22.13 3.11 14.21
N LEU A 923 -21.90 3.92 15.25
CA LEU A 923 -22.85 4.06 16.37
C LEU A 923 -24.16 4.73 15.94
N LEU A 924 -24.12 5.73 15.06
CA LEU A 924 -25.32 6.39 14.50
C LEU A 924 -26.14 5.45 13.59
N ALA A 925 -25.51 4.50 12.91
CA ALA A 925 -26.19 3.43 12.18
C ALA A 925 -26.78 2.33 13.10
N GLY A 926 -26.54 2.38 14.41
CA GLY A 926 -27.05 1.43 15.39
C GLY A 926 -26.15 0.22 15.67
N MET A 927 -24.87 0.26 15.25
CA MET A 927 -23.87 -0.71 15.68
C MET A 927 -23.51 -0.46 17.16
N ASN A 928 -23.08 -1.50 17.88
CA ASN A 928 -22.81 -1.48 19.31
C ASN A 928 -21.39 -1.04 19.66
N ASP A 929 -20.41 -1.49 18.88
CA ASP A 929 -18.98 -1.17 19.01
C ASP A 929 -18.26 -1.39 17.69
N TYR A 930 -16.93 -1.25 17.64
CA TYR A 930 -16.14 -1.38 16.39
C TYR A 930 -14.75 -2.01 16.58
N LEU A 931 -14.25 -2.64 15.51
CA LEU A 931 -12.92 -3.23 15.38
C LEU A 931 -12.24 -2.74 14.10
N SER A 932 -11.00 -2.28 14.21
CA SER A 932 -10.18 -1.88 13.04
C SER A 932 -9.47 -3.09 12.43
N LYS A 933 -9.61 -3.31 11.12
CA LYS A 933 -8.80 -4.29 10.36
C LYS A 933 -7.33 -3.84 10.31
N PRO A 934 -6.34 -4.76 10.40
CA PRO A 934 -6.47 -6.20 10.58
C PRO A 934 -6.79 -6.57 12.04
N VAL A 935 -7.88 -7.32 12.22
CA VAL A 935 -8.34 -7.80 13.53
C VAL A 935 -7.44 -8.95 14.02
N LYS A 936 -7.09 -8.97 15.31
CA LYS A 936 -6.36 -10.08 15.92
C LYS A 936 -7.27 -10.87 16.85
N GLN A 937 -6.95 -12.12 17.13
CA GLN A 937 -7.75 -13.00 18.00
C GLN A 937 -8.03 -12.37 19.38
N LYS A 938 -7.07 -11.58 19.92
CA LYS A 938 -7.22 -10.85 21.20
C LYS A 938 -8.26 -9.72 21.14
N ASP A 939 -8.54 -9.18 19.96
CA ASP A 939 -9.54 -8.13 19.76
C ASP A 939 -10.95 -8.72 19.64
N PHE A 940 -11.10 -9.84 18.91
CA PHE A 940 -12.32 -10.65 18.93
C PHE A 940 -12.67 -11.11 20.36
N ALA A 941 -11.70 -11.68 21.10
CA ALA A 941 -11.90 -12.10 22.48
C ALA A 941 -12.42 -10.96 23.38
N ARG A 942 -11.82 -9.76 23.30
CA ARG A 942 -12.25 -8.58 24.07
C ARG A 942 -13.70 -8.18 23.80
N MET A 943 -14.15 -8.28 22.55
CA MET A 943 -15.53 -7.94 22.18
C MET A 943 -16.54 -9.01 22.63
N LEU A 944 -16.16 -10.29 22.58
CA LEU A 944 -16.95 -11.38 23.15
C LEU A 944 -17.07 -11.23 24.68
N GLU A 945 -15.96 -10.97 25.39
CA GLU A 945 -15.97 -10.72 26.85
C GLU A 945 -16.88 -9.54 27.24
N SER A 946 -16.79 -8.42 26.52
CA SER A 946 -17.47 -7.17 26.91
C SER A 946 -18.96 -7.14 26.60
N TRP A 947 -19.43 -7.83 25.56
CA TRP A 947 -20.84 -7.84 25.16
C TRP A 947 -21.61 -9.06 25.66
N LEU A 948 -21.01 -10.27 25.67
CA LEU A 948 -21.73 -11.47 26.13
C LEU A 948 -21.89 -11.50 27.66
N SER A 949 -20.91 -10.98 28.42
CA SER A 949 -21.00 -10.91 29.90
C SER A 949 -22.11 -9.98 30.41
N ARG A 950 -22.74 -9.18 29.54
CA ARG A 950 -23.79 -8.20 29.92
C ARG A 950 -25.22 -8.74 29.82
N HIS A 951 -25.43 -9.89 29.18
CA HIS A 951 -26.77 -10.47 28.99
C HIS A 951 -27.12 -11.57 30.01
N ALA A 952 -26.33 -11.71 31.08
CA ALA A 952 -26.45 -12.78 32.08
C ALA A 952 -27.25 -12.41 33.35
N GLU A 953 -27.70 -11.15 33.52
CA GLU A 953 -28.52 -10.71 34.66
C GLU A 953 -30.00 -10.53 34.25
N PRO A 954 -30.97 -11.24 34.88
CA PRO A 954 -32.39 -11.02 34.63
C PRO A 954 -32.85 -9.67 35.18
N GLN A 955 -33.52 -8.86 34.35
CA GLN A 955 -34.08 -7.58 34.78
C GLN A 955 -35.23 -7.78 35.77
N THR A 956 -34.98 -7.51 37.06
CA THR A 956 -36.05 -7.26 38.03
C THR A 956 -36.56 -5.83 37.83
N GLY A 957 -37.84 -5.70 37.47
CA GLY A 957 -38.38 -4.43 36.97
C GLY A 957 -38.83 -3.47 38.05
N GLU A 958 -38.59 -2.17 37.83
CA GLU A 958 -39.26 -1.07 38.52
C GLU A 958 -40.05 -0.21 37.53
N LYS A 959 -41.15 0.39 38.00
CA LYS A 959 -42.00 1.29 37.21
C LYS A 959 -41.55 2.75 37.41
N PRO A 960 -41.46 3.57 36.34
CA PRO A 960 -41.55 5.02 36.48
C PRO A 960 -42.96 5.43 36.92
N GLY A 961 -43.06 6.40 37.84
CA GLY A 961 -44.31 7.08 38.22
C GLY A 961 -44.44 8.47 37.59
N ASP A 962 -45.62 9.07 37.69
CA ASP A 962 -45.96 10.37 37.09
C ASP A 962 -45.19 11.58 37.66
N GLY A 963 -45.01 12.65 36.85
CA GLY A 963 -44.59 13.95 37.38
C GLY A 963 -44.18 15.05 36.36
N ALA A 964 -45.15 15.92 36.02
CA ALA A 964 -44.99 17.31 35.52
C ALA A 964 -44.26 17.62 34.17
N GLY A 965 -44.97 18.35 33.28
CA GLY A 965 -44.41 19.26 32.25
C GLY A 965 -44.42 20.72 32.74
N PRO A 966 -44.65 21.77 31.90
CA PRO A 966 -44.88 21.86 30.43
C PRO A 966 -43.90 22.90 29.80
N PRO A 967 -44.28 23.78 28.81
CA PRO A 967 -44.98 23.65 27.52
C PRO A 967 -43.98 23.72 26.33
N GLY A 968 -44.31 23.75 25.02
CA GLY A 968 -45.58 23.73 24.28
C GLY A 968 -45.74 24.94 23.33
N PRO A 969 -45.79 24.75 21.99
CA PRO A 969 -46.16 25.79 21.00
C PRO A 969 -47.45 25.49 20.20
N GLU A 970 -48.10 26.54 19.71
CA GLU A 970 -49.32 26.53 18.88
C GLU A 970 -48.99 26.25 17.38
N THR A 971 -49.72 25.44 16.60
CA THR A 971 -51.02 25.68 15.87
C THR A 971 -51.05 26.97 15.02
N GLN A 972 -51.55 27.07 13.77
CA GLN A 972 -52.32 26.27 12.76
C GLN A 972 -51.83 26.72 11.34
N GLU A 973 -52.17 26.25 10.11
CA GLU A 973 -52.97 25.21 9.40
C GLU A 973 -52.55 25.29 7.88
N ALA A 974 -53.10 24.59 6.87
CA ALA A 974 -53.38 23.16 6.60
C ALA A 974 -53.87 22.96 5.13
N ALA A 975 -54.19 21.72 4.73
CA ALA A 975 -54.64 21.26 3.38
C ALA A 975 -53.59 21.38 2.24
N GLY A 976 -53.60 20.57 1.17
CA GLY A 976 -54.44 19.44 0.71
C GLY A 976 -54.10 19.17 -0.78
N LYS A 977 -54.45 18.07 -1.48
CA LYS A 977 -55.21 16.83 -1.22
C LYS A 977 -54.74 15.77 -2.25
N ALA A 978 -54.94 14.49 -1.94
CA ALA A 978 -55.06 13.37 -2.90
C ALA A 978 -56.53 12.85 -2.87
N PRO A 979 -56.96 11.73 -3.50
CA PRO A 979 -56.28 10.82 -4.45
C PRO A 979 -57.15 10.45 -5.69
N ALA A 980 -56.77 9.44 -6.48
CA ALA A 980 -57.56 8.22 -6.76
C ALA A 980 -57.09 7.43 -8.00
N ALA A 981 -57.27 6.11 -7.99
CA ALA A 981 -56.77 5.16 -8.99
C ALA A 981 -57.77 4.83 -10.11
N THR A 982 -57.29 4.24 -11.21
CA THR A 982 -57.86 3.01 -11.82
C THR A 982 -56.92 2.42 -12.86
N ALA A 983 -57.15 1.17 -13.28
CA ALA A 983 -56.38 0.48 -14.30
C ALA A 983 -57.29 -0.31 -15.26
N THR A 984 -56.96 -0.30 -16.55
CA THR A 984 -57.47 -1.26 -17.56
C THR A 984 -56.53 -1.30 -18.77
N ALA A 985 -56.59 -2.40 -19.52
CA ALA A 985 -55.81 -2.60 -20.76
C ALA A 985 -56.73 -2.70 -21.99
N ALA A 986 -56.18 -2.41 -23.17
CA ALA A 986 -56.74 -2.79 -24.47
C ALA A 986 -55.59 -2.94 -25.48
N ALA A 987 -55.73 -3.83 -26.47
CA ALA A 987 -54.70 -4.14 -27.46
C ALA A 987 -55.26 -4.03 -28.89
N VAL A 988 -54.38 -3.74 -29.87
CA VAL A 988 -54.66 -3.80 -31.31
C VAL A 988 -53.43 -4.31 -32.05
N GLU A 989 -53.56 -5.49 -32.67
CA GLU A 989 -52.73 -6.01 -33.78
C GLU A 989 -53.24 -5.45 -35.13
N PRO A 990 -52.51 -5.49 -36.29
CA PRO A 990 -51.69 -6.63 -36.72
C PRO A 990 -50.42 -6.36 -37.57
N ASP A 991 -49.73 -7.45 -37.94
CA ASP A 991 -48.84 -7.62 -39.11
C ASP A 991 -49.65 -7.47 -40.45
N PRO A 992 -49.10 -7.40 -41.70
CA PRO A 992 -47.97 -8.21 -42.20
C PRO A 992 -47.04 -7.65 -43.33
N GLU A 993 -45.93 -8.36 -43.62
CA GLU A 993 -45.26 -8.52 -44.94
C GLU A 993 -44.60 -7.25 -45.61
N LEU A 994 -43.66 -7.28 -46.60
CA LEU A 994 -43.05 -8.31 -47.45
C LEU A 994 -41.66 -7.88 -48.05
N LYS A 995 -40.61 -8.74 -48.05
CA LYS A 995 -39.46 -8.84 -49.03
C LYS A 995 -38.55 -7.58 -49.32
N ALA A 996 -37.34 -7.64 -49.90
CA ALA A 996 -36.24 -8.62 -50.14
C ALA A 996 -35.02 -7.85 -50.77
N GLU A 997 -33.81 -8.36 -51.07
CA GLU A 997 -33.25 -9.73 -50.98
C GLU A 997 -31.76 -9.78 -50.51
N ARG A 998 -30.76 -9.50 -51.37
CA ARG A 998 -29.35 -9.93 -51.16
C ARG A 998 -28.26 -9.11 -51.88
N SER A 999 -27.06 -9.06 -51.27
CA SER A 999 -25.76 -9.28 -51.94
C SER A 999 -24.71 -9.77 -50.93
N ALA A 1000 -23.65 -10.47 -51.38
CA ALA A 1000 -22.62 -11.10 -50.54
C ALA A 1000 -21.28 -10.30 -50.57
N VAL A 1001 -20.31 -10.50 -49.66
CA VAL A 1001 -19.21 -11.52 -49.65
C VAL A 1001 -18.20 -11.06 -48.56
N PRO A 1002 -17.33 -11.88 -47.91
CA PRO A 1002 -17.20 -13.35 -47.88
C PRO A 1002 -17.43 -13.95 -46.48
N ALA A 1003 -17.47 -15.29 -46.40
CA ALA A 1003 -17.34 -16.00 -45.13
C ALA A 1003 -15.93 -15.84 -44.52
N ARG A 1004 -15.86 -15.61 -43.20
CA ARG A 1004 -14.67 -15.84 -42.37
C ARG A 1004 -15.06 -16.72 -41.18
N SER A 1005 -14.14 -17.59 -40.79
CA SER A 1005 -14.20 -18.60 -39.73
C SER A 1005 -15.30 -18.41 -38.67
N ALA A 1006 -16.06 -19.48 -38.42
CA ALA A 1006 -16.97 -19.59 -37.28
C ALA A 1006 -16.18 -19.71 -35.97
N ALA A 1007 -15.70 -18.57 -35.45
CA ALA A 1007 -15.24 -18.48 -34.08
C ALA A 1007 -16.41 -18.75 -33.12
N ALA A 1008 -16.18 -19.58 -32.10
CA ALA A 1008 -17.20 -19.94 -31.12
C ALA A 1008 -17.79 -18.70 -30.43
N ILE A 1009 -19.09 -18.76 -30.11
CA ILE A 1009 -19.84 -17.65 -29.48
C ILE A 1009 -19.28 -17.38 -28.07
N LEU A 1010 -18.92 -18.46 -27.37
CA LEU A 1010 -18.23 -18.47 -26.08
C LEU A 1010 -16.81 -19.02 -26.26
N ASN A 1011 -15.83 -18.42 -25.60
CA ASN A 1011 -14.43 -18.86 -25.66
C ASN A 1011 -14.24 -20.18 -24.89
N ALA A 1012 -13.79 -21.23 -25.59
CA ALA A 1012 -13.66 -22.59 -25.03
C ALA A 1012 -12.77 -22.64 -23.78
N ASP A 1013 -11.59 -22.01 -23.79
CA ASP A 1013 -10.68 -21.99 -22.63
C ASP A 1013 -11.32 -21.33 -21.40
N THR A 1014 -12.21 -20.36 -21.61
CA THR A 1014 -12.96 -19.69 -20.54
C THR A 1014 -14.04 -20.60 -19.97
N ILE A 1015 -14.77 -21.34 -20.80
CA ILE A 1015 -15.74 -22.35 -20.36
C ILE A 1015 -15.04 -23.50 -19.62
N THR A 1016 -13.89 -23.97 -20.11
CA THR A 1016 -13.08 -25.00 -19.42
C THR A 1016 -12.67 -24.52 -18.03
N ARG A 1017 -12.15 -23.29 -17.89
CA ARG A 1017 -11.79 -22.72 -16.57
C ARG A 1017 -12.99 -22.53 -15.65
N LEU A 1018 -14.15 -22.16 -16.18
CA LEU A 1018 -15.38 -22.08 -15.39
C LEU A 1018 -15.84 -23.47 -14.92
N ARG A 1019 -15.69 -24.52 -15.74
CA ARG A 1019 -15.93 -25.92 -15.33
C ARG A 1019 -14.90 -26.43 -14.31
N GLU A 1020 -13.62 -26.05 -14.44
CA GLU A 1020 -12.59 -26.32 -13.44
C GLU A 1020 -12.92 -25.67 -12.08
N LEU A 1021 -13.43 -24.43 -12.10
CA LEU A 1021 -13.87 -23.71 -10.90
C LEU A 1021 -15.16 -24.29 -10.29
N GLN A 1022 -16.14 -24.68 -11.13
CA GLN A 1022 -17.36 -25.39 -10.73
C GLN A 1022 -17.02 -26.70 -10.01
N ALA A 1023 -16.15 -27.52 -10.61
CA ALA A 1023 -15.66 -28.78 -10.03
C ALA A 1023 -14.83 -28.58 -8.74
N ALA A 1024 -14.22 -27.42 -8.55
CA ALA A 1024 -13.45 -27.07 -7.36
C ALA A 1024 -14.27 -26.37 -6.24
N THR A 1025 -15.54 -26.00 -6.48
CA THR A 1025 -16.30 -25.11 -5.58
C THR A 1025 -17.74 -25.56 -5.33
N ASP A 1026 -18.62 -25.49 -6.33
CA ASP A 1026 -20.05 -25.77 -6.22
C ASP A 1026 -20.59 -26.20 -7.61
N PRO A 1027 -21.31 -27.34 -7.73
CA PRO A 1027 -21.86 -27.80 -9.01
C PRO A 1027 -22.76 -26.78 -9.71
N SER A 1028 -23.43 -25.90 -8.98
CA SER A 1028 -24.34 -24.87 -9.52
C SER A 1028 -23.66 -23.52 -9.82
N LEU A 1029 -22.34 -23.39 -9.58
CA LEU A 1029 -21.61 -22.13 -9.77
C LEU A 1029 -21.72 -21.61 -11.21
N MET A 1030 -21.69 -22.50 -12.20
CA MET A 1030 -21.83 -22.14 -13.61
C MET A 1030 -23.22 -21.53 -13.88
N ASP A 1031 -24.28 -22.20 -13.44
CA ASP A 1031 -25.66 -21.75 -13.63
C ASP A 1031 -25.94 -20.43 -12.92
N GLN A 1032 -25.40 -20.24 -11.71
CA GLN A 1032 -25.50 -18.98 -10.98
C GLN A 1032 -24.85 -17.82 -11.75
N ILE A 1033 -23.65 -18.02 -12.31
CA ILE A 1033 -22.94 -17.02 -13.12
C ILE A 1033 -23.72 -16.70 -14.40
N PHE A 1034 -24.25 -17.71 -15.10
CA PHE A 1034 -25.03 -17.49 -16.33
C PHE A 1034 -26.42 -16.90 -16.08
N ALA A 1035 -27.12 -17.30 -15.01
CA ALA A 1035 -28.39 -16.71 -14.59
C ALA A 1035 -28.22 -15.23 -14.19
N SER A 1036 -27.16 -14.93 -13.43
CA SER A 1036 -26.75 -13.54 -13.15
C SER A 1036 -26.48 -12.78 -14.45
N PHE A 1037 -25.65 -13.31 -15.37
CA PHE A 1037 -25.36 -12.65 -16.65
C PHE A 1037 -26.62 -12.40 -17.50
N ILE A 1038 -27.59 -13.31 -17.53
CA ILE A 1038 -28.84 -13.14 -18.27
C ILE A 1038 -29.74 -12.08 -17.61
N SER A 1039 -29.84 -12.08 -16.28
CA SER A 1039 -30.61 -11.07 -15.53
C SER A 1039 -30.01 -9.66 -15.72
N ASP A 1040 -28.73 -9.51 -15.39
CA ASP A 1040 -27.98 -8.26 -15.53
C ASP A 1040 -27.91 -7.78 -16.98
N GLY A 1041 -27.65 -8.67 -17.93
CA GLY A 1041 -27.53 -8.32 -19.34
C GLY A 1041 -28.82 -7.75 -19.91
N THR A 1042 -29.97 -8.32 -19.53
CA THR A 1042 -31.29 -7.83 -19.95
C THR A 1042 -31.54 -6.41 -19.44
N GLU A 1043 -31.29 -6.16 -18.16
CA GLU A 1043 -31.47 -4.84 -17.56
C GLU A 1043 -30.46 -3.81 -18.10
N ARG A 1044 -29.19 -4.20 -18.31
CA ARG A 1044 -28.16 -3.32 -18.88
C ARG A 1044 -28.44 -2.97 -20.34
N ILE A 1045 -29.05 -3.86 -21.12
CA ILE A 1045 -29.54 -3.55 -22.49
C ILE A 1045 -30.73 -2.59 -22.43
N ARG A 1046 -31.65 -2.73 -21.47
CA ARG A 1046 -32.74 -1.77 -21.23
C ARG A 1046 -32.19 -0.37 -20.89
N ILE A 1047 -31.19 -0.30 -20.01
CA ILE A 1047 -30.51 0.95 -19.65
C ILE A 1047 -29.80 1.58 -20.86
N LEU A 1048 -29.15 0.79 -21.73
CA LEU A 1048 -28.58 1.31 -22.99
C LEU A 1048 -29.66 1.94 -23.89
N LYS A 1049 -30.82 1.30 -24.05
CA LYS A 1049 -31.92 1.82 -24.88
C LYS A 1049 -32.52 3.11 -24.30
N ASN A 1050 -32.69 3.19 -22.98
CA ASN A 1050 -33.15 4.42 -22.31
C ASN A 1050 -32.11 5.56 -22.45
N SER A 1051 -30.82 5.27 -22.19
CA SER A 1051 -29.73 6.24 -22.32
C SER A 1051 -29.57 6.77 -23.75
N LEU A 1052 -29.88 5.95 -24.76
CA LEU A 1052 -29.93 6.36 -26.16
C LEU A 1052 -31.09 7.35 -26.42
N ALA A 1053 -32.29 7.05 -25.91
CA ALA A 1053 -33.46 7.93 -26.06
C ALA A 1053 -33.27 9.27 -25.33
N GLU A 1054 -32.72 9.23 -24.12
CA GLU A 1054 -32.41 10.40 -23.27
C GLU A 1054 -31.16 11.17 -23.73
N HIS A 1055 -30.44 10.65 -24.74
CA HIS A 1055 -29.19 11.20 -25.29
C HIS A 1055 -28.03 11.31 -24.27
N ASP A 1056 -28.07 10.56 -23.16
CA ASP A 1056 -26.98 10.51 -22.17
C ASP A 1056 -25.80 9.65 -22.68
N SER A 1057 -24.79 10.35 -23.19
CA SER A 1057 -23.54 9.74 -23.66
C SER A 1057 -22.70 9.14 -22.53
N GLU A 1058 -22.82 9.61 -21.28
CA GLU A 1058 -22.07 9.06 -20.16
C GLU A 1058 -22.76 7.85 -19.52
N ALA A 1059 -24.09 7.80 -19.42
CA ALA A 1059 -24.80 6.57 -19.07
C ALA A 1059 -24.58 5.46 -20.13
N LEU A 1060 -24.59 5.80 -21.43
CA LEU A 1060 -24.19 4.87 -22.49
C LEU A 1060 -22.76 4.35 -22.28
N ARG A 1061 -21.79 5.23 -22.06
CA ARG A 1061 -20.38 4.85 -21.85
C ARG A 1061 -20.20 3.93 -20.64
N ARG A 1062 -20.81 4.27 -19.50
CA ARG A 1062 -20.74 3.48 -18.25
C ARG A 1062 -21.39 2.11 -18.42
N THR A 1063 -22.55 2.05 -19.05
CA THR A 1063 -23.31 0.79 -19.24
C THR A 1063 -22.62 -0.13 -20.26
N ALA A 1064 -22.08 0.42 -21.35
CA ALA A 1064 -21.28 -0.33 -22.32
C ALA A 1064 -19.99 -0.90 -21.70
N HIS A 1065 -19.31 -0.12 -20.83
CA HIS A 1065 -18.16 -0.61 -20.07
C HIS A 1065 -18.51 -1.79 -19.14
N ALA A 1066 -19.65 -1.70 -18.43
CA ALA A 1066 -20.11 -2.77 -17.56
C ALA A 1066 -20.45 -4.07 -18.33
N ILE A 1067 -21.16 -3.95 -19.46
CA ILE A 1067 -21.47 -5.10 -20.34
C ILE A 1067 -20.18 -5.76 -20.85
N LYS A 1068 -19.24 -4.96 -21.36
CA LYS A 1068 -17.91 -5.44 -21.78
C LYS A 1068 -17.18 -6.22 -20.68
N GLY A 1069 -17.27 -5.77 -19.42
CA GLY A 1069 -16.74 -6.49 -18.26
C GLY A 1069 -17.40 -7.85 -18.05
N ALA A 1070 -18.74 -7.87 -17.96
CA ALA A 1070 -19.52 -9.10 -17.77
C ALA A 1070 -19.30 -10.14 -18.88
N CYS A 1071 -19.23 -9.70 -20.14
CA CYS A 1071 -18.90 -10.56 -21.28
C CYS A 1071 -17.48 -11.15 -21.20
N GLY A 1072 -16.55 -10.51 -20.47
CA GLY A 1072 -15.21 -11.04 -20.21
C GLY A 1072 -15.25 -12.28 -19.31
N THR A 1073 -16.05 -12.26 -18.24
CA THR A 1073 -16.18 -13.36 -17.27
C THR A 1073 -16.68 -14.65 -17.92
N ILE A 1074 -17.70 -14.56 -18.79
CA ILE A 1074 -18.28 -15.72 -19.47
C ILE A 1074 -17.60 -16.07 -20.83
N GLY A 1075 -16.59 -15.32 -21.25
CA GLY A 1075 -15.89 -15.56 -22.52
C GLY A 1075 -16.65 -15.16 -23.79
N ALA A 1076 -17.68 -14.31 -23.69
CA ALA A 1076 -18.49 -13.80 -24.80
C ALA A 1076 -17.76 -12.68 -25.59
N GLN A 1077 -16.60 -13.03 -26.16
CA GLN A 1077 -15.63 -12.08 -26.74
C GLN A 1077 -16.20 -11.23 -27.88
N ARG A 1078 -17.15 -11.74 -28.66
CA ARG A 1078 -17.84 -10.97 -29.71
C ARG A 1078 -18.64 -9.80 -29.13
N MET A 1079 -19.51 -10.07 -28.16
CA MET A 1079 -20.34 -9.08 -27.48
C MET A 1079 -19.48 -8.04 -26.75
N ALA A 1080 -18.40 -8.48 -26.08
CA ALA A 1080 -17.41 -7.58 -25.48
C ALA A 1080 -16.76 -6.61 -26.51
N GLY A 1081 -16.46 -7.10 -27.71
CA GLY A 1081 -15.90 -6.31 -28.80
C GLY A 1081 -16.86 -5.26 -29.37
N VAL A 1082 -18.17 -5.53 -29.40
CA VAL A 1082 -19.20 -4.54 -29.78
C VAL A 1082 -19.41 -3.52 -28.67
N ALA A 1083 -19.48 -3.97 -27.41
CA ALA A 1083 -19.59 -3.09 -26.25
C ALA A 1083 -18.40 -2.11 -26.12
N LEU A 1084 -17.17 -2.55 -26.41
CA LEU A 1084 -15.98 -1.68 -26.49
C LEU A 1084 -16.10 -0.59 -27.59
N ARG A 1085 -16.72 -0.88 -28.73
CA ARG A 1085 -16.98 0.13 -29.78
C ARG A 1085 -18.01 1.15 -29.32
N LEU A 1086 -19.06 0.72 -28.61
CA LEU A 1086 -20.05 1.62 -28.05
C LEU A 1086 -19.45 2.50 -26.94
N GLU A 1087 -18.66 1.92 -26.03
CA GLU A 1087 -17.91 2.63 -24.98
C GLU A 1087 -17.01 3.74 -25.57
N THR A 1088 -16.21 3.40 -26.57
CA THR A 1088 -15.28 4.36 -27.21
C THR A 1088 -16.00 5.43 -28.03
N MET A 1089 -17.08 5.08 -28.73
CA MET A 1089 -17.87 6.05 -29.52
C MET A 1089 -18.81 6.91 -28.65
N ALA A 1090 -19.13 6.46 -27.43
CA ALA A 1090 -19.81 7.26 -26.41
C ALA A 1090 -18.88 8.27 -25.72
N ALA A 1091 -17.56 8.02 -25.71
CA ALA A 1091 -16.55 8.91 -25.11
C ALA A 1091 -16.12 10.09 -26.02
N ALA A 1092 -16.50 10.10 -27.30
CA ALA A 1092 -16.16 11.18 -28.23
C ALA A 1092 -17.14 12.37 -28.12
N PRO A 1093 -16.65 13.63 -28.10
CA PRO A 1093 -17.51 14.82 -28.12
C PRO A 1093 -18.25 14.92 -29.46
N MET A 1094 -19.54 15.29 -29.41
CA MET A 1094 -20.44 15.18 -30.56
C MET A 1094 -20.48 16.44 -31.43
N THR A 1095 -20.52 16.23 -32.76
CA THR A 1095 -20.72 17.31 -33.75
C THR A 1095 -21.75 16.99 -34.84
N GLU A 1096 -22.29 15.76 -34.91
CA GLU A 1096 -23.23 15.33 -35.95
C GLU A 1096 -24.32 14.39 -35.45
N THR A 1097 -25.51 14.47 -36.05
CA THR A 1097 -26.66 13.56 -35.83
C THR A 1097 -26.35 12.12 -36.20
N SER A 1098 -25.47 11.90 -37.20
CA SER A 1098 -25.00 10.60 -37.69
C SER A 1098 -24.44 9.69 -36.57
N ALA A 1099 -23.87 10.28 -35.52
CA ALA A 1099 -23.31 9.56 -34.39
C ALA A 1099 -24.37 8.84 -33.53
N TRP A 1100 -25.60 9.34 -33.47
CA TRP A 1100 -26.68 8.69 -32.71
C TRP A 1100 -27.23 7.45 -33.42
N GLU A 1101 -27.36 7.50 -34.75
CA GLU A 1101 -27.73 6.34 -35.57
C GLU A 1101 -26.70 5.21 -35.45
N MET A 1102 -25.41 5.55 -35.51
CA MET A 1102 -24.33 4.57 -35.32
C MET A 1102 -24.29 3.99 -33.89
N ARG A 1103 -24.63 4.77 -32.86
CA ARG A 1103 -24.77 4.27 -31.47
C ARG A 1103 -25.96 3.30 -31.37
N SER A 1104 -27.10 3.63 -31.98
CA SER A 1104 -28.29 2.76 -32.06
C SER A 1104 -27.98 1.41 -32.73
N ALA A 1105 -27.25 1.44 -33.86
CA ALA A 1105 -26.83 0.23 -34.57
C ALA A 1105 -25.93 -0.68 -33.70
N LEU A 1106 -25.00 -0.11 -32.93
CA LEU A 1106 -24.18 -0.88 -31.99
C LEU A 1106 -24.98 -1.47 -30.83
N ILE A 1107 -25.99 -0.76 -30.30
CA ILE A 1107 -26.86 -1.28 -29.23
C ILE A 1107 -27.70 -2.46 -29.75
N SER A 1108 -28.27 -2.34 -30.95
CA SER A 1108 -28.99 -3.42 -31.63
C SER A 1108 -28.07 -4.62 -31.91
N GLN A 1109 -26.79 -4.38 -32.22
CA GLN A 1109 -25.81 -5.44 -32.37
C GLN A 1109 -25.49 -6.13 -31.02
N ILE A 1110 -25.33 -5.39 -29.92
CA ILE A 1110 -25.14 -5.95 -28.56
C ILE A 1110 -26.32 -6.86 -28.18
N GLU A 1111 -27.55 -6.43 -28.45
CA GLU A 1111 -28.76 -7.23 -28.22
C GLU A 1111 -28.78 -8.52 -29.07
N SER A 1112 -28.37 -8.45 -30.34
CA SER A 1112 -28.26 -9.64 -31.20
C SER A 1112 -27.19 -10.64 -30.74
N GLU A 1113 -26.06 -10.16 -30.22
CA GLU A 1113 -24.99 -11.02 -29.68
C GLU A 1113 -25.38 -11.63 -28.32
N PHE A 1114 -26.15 -10.89 -27.50
CA PHE A 1114 -26.70 -11.38 -26.23
C PHE A 1114 -27.65 -12.56 -26.43
N GLU A 1115 -28.57 -12.46 -27.40
CA GLU A 1115 -29.49 -13.56 -27.74
C GLU A 1115 -28.75 -14.78 -28.35
N LEU A 1116 -27.62 -14.58 -29.04
CA LEU A 1116 -26.77 -15.69 -29.49
C LEU A 1116 -26.06 -16.38 -28.31
N VAL A 1117 -25.51 -15.61 -27.36
CA VAL A 1117 -24.91 -16.13 -26.13
C VAL A 1117 -25.92 -16.92 -25.31
N ARG A 1118 -27.12 -16.38 -25.12
CA ARG A 1118 -28.22 -17.01 -24.38
C ARG A 1118 -28.64 -18.36 -24.96
N ARG A 1119 -28.68 -18.48 -26.29
CA ARG A 1119 -29.04 -19.73 -27.00
C ARG A 1119 -27.93 -20.77 -26.95
N GLU A 1120 -26.67 -20.36 -27.05
CA GLU A 1120 -25.55 -21.30 -26.94
C GLU A 1120 -25.40 -21.82 -25.51
N PHE A 1121 -25.69 -21.01 -24.48
CA PHE A 1121 -25.74 -21.50 -23.10
C PHE A 1121 -26.88 -22.53 -22.88
N ALA A 1122 -28.11 -22.22 -23.32
CA ALA A 1122 -29.23 -23.17 -23.23
C ALA A 1122 -28.99 -24.50 -23.97
N ARG A 1123 -28.03 -24.52 -24.92
CA ARG A 1123 -27.59 -25.71 -25.64
C ARG A 1123 -26.52 -26.53 -24.91
N LEU A 1124 -25.74 -25.91 -24.03
CA LEU A 1124 -24.80 -26.60 -23.15
C LEU A 1124 -25.56 -27.34 -22.03
N ASP A 1125 -26.55 -26.67 -21.44
CA ASP A 1125 -27.50 -27.22 -20.46
C ASP A 1125 -28.24 -28.46 -21.02
N ASP A 1126 -28.88 -28.36 -22.19
CA ASP A 1126 -29.55 -29.47 -22.89
C ASP A 1126 -28.58 -30.58 -23.41
N GLN A 1127 -27.25 -30.40 -23.29
CA GLN A 1127 -26.27 -31.47 -23.47
C GLN A 1127 -25.92 -32.20 -22.17
N GLU A 1128 -25.81 -31.49 -21.04
CA GLU A 1128 -25.51 -32.11 -19.74
C GLU A 1128 -26.70 -32.95 -19.24
N VAL A 1129 -27.94 -32.47 -19.44
CA VAL A 1129 -29.19 -33.24 -19.18
C VAL A 1129 -29.30 -34.53 -20.02
N ARG A 1130 -28.49 -34.70 -21.07
CA ARG A 1130 -28.45 -35.90 -21.93
C ARG A 1130 -27.22 -36.78 -21.73
N GLN A 1131 -26.34 -36.44 -20.78
CA GLN A 1131 -25.14 -37.22 -20.45
C GLN A 1131 -25.04 -37.64 -18.97
N GLY A 1132 -26.01 -37.25 -18.14
CA GLY A 1132 -26.26 -37.80 -16.80
C GLY A 1132 -27.12 -39.06 -16.81
#